data_AF-A0A8H5XC14-F1
#
_entry.id   AF-A0A8H5XC14-F1
#
_cell.length_a   1.000
_cell.length_b   1.000
_cell.length_c   1.000
_cell.angle_alpha   90.00
_cell.angle_beta   90.00
_cell.angle_gamma   90.00
#
_symmetry.space_group_name_H-M   'P 1'
#
loop_
_entity.id
_entity.type
_entity.pdbx_description
1 polymer ?
#
loop_
_entity_poly.entity_id
_entity_poly.type
_entity_poly.pdbx_seq_one_letter_code
_entity_poly.pdbx_strand_id
1 'polypeptide(L)'
;MPTSKQGHVFAAKCFYDIKQPAKEATSAHIVFVNHLHDAAKTVRSQDAKLRSPNALTQREDVKQMPASIDLHGFKNEVVISFFVNNLFVLVKSPLDDGSSILHVFSGEADSTAGISGLCVAEAFFSSIHFIPEMKVHASTLYGRAVQKLKTDLGTKTETLRSLPHATIWSALFLGVYEMISSDSMSNWLQHCHGVAALTEMTGPYGFQIDTAKAILQINRSFISIGAMANRKRTFLEQDEWKHIPWALQPMSKTIGDYLQDILCDIPGMMEDVDNLFDANSCPVSIKSISQKLQAYFEKLNFLRISWNWVNPHGFWRKNRVRESSELYHETLEQALPALAINELIAASMPSRSLNQVYQITKVFSFIVIMQLKTLTFLFAAQTTVASQVKWAGQVWHDHLFERKMTNMSSVNLFGLANDVNILGSAYNTFLDLSCKPSYHSYPYINTVDDYKSWHDKGFNLFRIAMAWQHVQTSLGGSLNETNMEAVDKLVKAITDDGGQAILDIHNYARWYCAVIDQSEASFLNPNITVTNDHFADLWTRLTERFKSNPKVIFQLMNEPHDLDITKRGATNQAAILAIRNVTQNQKILVSGTQFARLVDWEAFSQPGIGPGLIQDPANNTLYDFHQYFDDIAGAYGLCEPWSGFVKGFEAVTRILRHKGLQGMVTEFGGGPFPQCADTIQSILAFLDRNSDVWYGWTAWGSFNEGSDLYLSLDKNSTYNLITRTLEKFVPK
;
A
#
# COMPACT_ATOMS: atom_id res chain seq x y z
N MET A 1 4.02 -49.51 -25.68
CA MET A 1 3.56 -49.24 -27.08
C MET A 1 2.09 -49.63 -27.15
N PRO A 2 1.20 -48.92 -27.87
CA PRO A 2 1.47 -48.00 -28.98
C PRO A 2 1.02 -46.54 -28.78
N THR A 3 1.47 -45.73 -29.72
CA THR A 3 1.35 -44.30 -29.96
C THR A 3 -0.07 -43.76 -30.17
N SER A 4 -0.36 -42.53 -29.71
CA SER A 4 -1.38 -41.67 -30.33
C SER A 4 -0.80 -40.29 -30.67
N LYS A 5 -0.64 -40.06 -31.97
CA LYS A 5 -0.47 -38.76 -32.61
C LYS A 5 -1.81 -38.02 -32.50
N GLN A 6 -1.93 -36.99 -31.65
CA GLN A 6 -3.05 -36.03 -31.76
C GLN A 6 -2.80 -34.66 -31.10
N GLY A 7 -1.54 -34.23 -30.98
CA GLY A 7 -1.18 -32.91 -30.41
C GLY A 7 -1.01 -31.77 -31.42
N HIS A 8 -1.11 -32.01 -32.73
CA HIS A 8 -0.65 -31.07 -33.76
C HIS A 8 -1.78 -30.40 -34.56
N VAL A 9 -2.80 -29.81 -33.93
CA VAL A 9 -3.71 -28.88 -34.65
C VAL A 9 -4.20 -27.69 -33.79
N PHE A 10 -4.14 -27.74 -32.45
CA PHE A 10 -4.82 -26.71 -31.64
C PHE A 10 -4.08 -25.37 -31.48
N ALA A 11 -2.76 -25.32 -31.69
CA ALA A 11 -1.95 -24.10 -31.46
C ALA A 11 -2.13 -22.99 -32.52
N ALA A 12 -2.72 -23.30 -33.69
CA ALA A 12 -2.81 -22.34 -34.80
C ALA A 12 -4.07 -21.45 -34.78
N LYS A 13 -5.03 -21.71 -33.89
CA LYS A 13 -6.36 -21.08 -33.96
C LYS A 13 -6.54 -19.85 -33.06
N CYS A 14 -5.65 -19.61 -32.09
CA CYS A 14 -5.80 -18.50 -31.13
C CYS A 14 -5.26 -17.13 -31.60
N PHE A 15 -4.73 -17.01 -32.82
CA PHE A 15 -4.09 -15.77 -33.32
C PHE A 15 -4.92 -14.98 -34.35
N TYR A 16 -6.20 -15.31 -34.57
CA TYR A 16 -6.93 -14.82 -35.76
C TYR A 16 -7.74 -13.52 -35.59
N ASP A 17 -7.94 -12.98 -34.39
CA ASP A 17 -8.83 -11.81 -34.21
C ASP A 17 -8.16 -10.63 -33.49
N ILE A 18 -7.35 -9.85 -34.20
CA ILE A 18 -7.05 -8.46 -33.80
C ILE A 18 -7.11 -7.55 -35.04
N LYS A 19 -8.08 -6.62 -35.01
CA LYS A 19 -8.35 -5.60 -36.03
C LYS A 19 -7.16 -4.63 -36.20
N GLN A 20 -6.84 -4.30 -37.45
CA GLN A 20 -5.97 -3.18 -37.81
C GLN A 20 -6.59 -1.82 -37.43
N PRO A 21 -5.75 -0.80 -37.16
CA PRO A 21 -6.09 0.54 -37.61
C PRO A 21 -4.99 1.25 -38.43
N ALA A 22 -5.54 1.94 -39.44
CA ALA A 22 -5.14 3.08 -40.26
C ALA A 22 -3.76 3.77 -40.15
N LYS A 23 -3.33 4.19 -41.35
CA LYS A 23 -2.16 4.99 -41.72
C LYS A 23 -2.28 6.49 -41.35
N GLU A 24 -1.10 7.11 -41.36
CA GLU A 24 -0.77 8.55 -41.51
C GLU A 24 -0.85 9.47 -40.29
N ALA A 25 0.31 9.98 -39.83
CA ALA A 25 0.73 11.37 -40.08
C ALA A 25 2.16 11.63 -39.58
N THR A 26 2.94 12.29 -40.43
CA THR A 26 4.34 12.73 -40.28
C THR A 26 4.49 14.03 -39.49
N SER A 27 5.72 14.25 -39.00
CA SER A 27 6.33 15.47 -38.42
C SER A 27 6.21 15.68 -36.90
N ALA A 28 7.16 15.12 -36.14
CA ALA A 28 7.35 15.37 -34.70
C ALA A 28 8.83 15.60 -34.31
N HIS A 29 9.61 16.25 -35.17
CA HIS A 29 11.07 16.35 -34.99
C HIS A 29 11.59 17.57 -34.20
N ILE A 30 10.73 18.42 -33.61
CA ILE A 30 11.21 19.70 -33.04
C ILE A 30 10.90 19.91 -31.54
N VAL A 31 10.17 19.02 -30.86
CA VAL A 31 9.80 19.23 -29.43
C VAL A 31 10.59 18.35 -28.43
N PHE A 32 11.17 17.23 -28.89
CA PHE A 32 11.85 16.24 -28.04
C PHE A 32 13.16 16.72 -27.38
N VAL A 33 13.80 17.75 -27.96
CA VAL A 33 15.15 18.22 -27.58
C VAL A 33 15.18 18.93 -26.22
N ASN A 34 14.08 19.56 -25.81
CA ASN A 34 14.05 20.35 -24.57
C ASN A 34 13.86 19.49 -23.31
N HIS A 35 13.12 18.38 -23.38
CA HIS A 35 12.77 17.59 -22.20
C HIS A 35 13.89 16.66 -21.69
N LEU A 36 14.76 16.15 -22.57
CA LEU A 36 15.95 15.39 -22.16
C LEU A 36 17.01 16.27 -21.48
N HIS A 37 17.11 17.53 -21.90
CA HIS A 37 18.09 18.45 -21.35
C HIS A 37 17.72 18.95 -19.94
N ASP A 38 16.43 19.06 -19.63
CA ASP A 38 15.97 19.47 -18.30
C ASP A 38 15.98 18.33 -17.27
N ALA A 39 15.81 17.07 -17.70
CA ALA A 39 15.99 15.90 -16.83
C ALA A 39 17.46 15.67 -16.40
N ALA A 40 18.43 16.14 -17.19
CA ALA A 40 19.86 16.06 -16.86
C ALA A 40 20.35 17.23 -15.98
N LYS A 41 19.58 18.32 -15.83
CA LYS A 41 19.95 19.51 -15.04
C LYS A 41 19.64 19.41 -13.55
N THR A 42 18.87 18.41 -13.11
CA THR A 42 18.55 18.17 -11.69
C THR A 42 19.72 17.63 -10.87
N VAL A 43 20.93 17.58 -11.43
CA VAL A 43 22.17 17.38 -10.68
C VAL A 43 23.11 18.55 -10.97
N ARG A 44 23.15 19.58 -10.10
CA ARG A 44 24.27 20.54 -10.10
C ARG A 44 24.71 20.98 -8.70
N SER A 45 25.99 20.68 -8.46
CA SER A 45 27.07 21.52 -7.93
C SER A 45 26.73 22.78 -7.12
N GLN A 46 27.21 22.79 -5.87
CA GLN A 46 27.68 23.94 -5.10
C GLN A 46 29.07 23.52 -4.57
N ASP A 47 30.14 24.30 -4.45
CA ASP A 47 30.43 25.72 -4.62
C ASP A 47 31.96 25.84 -4.79
N ALA A 48 32.43 26.88 -5.47
CA ALA A 48 33.84 27.25 -5.50
C ALA A 48 34.08 28.56 -4.75
N LYS A 49 34.92 28.54 -3.70
CA LYS A 49 35.86 29.62 -3.33
C LYS A 49 36.70 29.26 -2.09
N LEU A 50 38.00 29.00 -2.30
CA LEU A 50 39.09 29.44 -1.40
C LEU A 50 40.45 29.35 -2.15
N ARG A 51 41.20 30.45 -2.14
CA ARG A 51 42.57 30.63 -2.70
C ARG A 51 43.57 29.82 -1.85
N SER A 52 44.70 29.28 -2.34
CA SER A 52 45.91 29.95 -2.88
C SER A 52 46.97 28.87 -3.33
N PRO A 53 48.17 29.21 -3.85
CA PRO A 53 48.77 28.58 -5.03
C PRO A 53 49.87 27.53 -4.74
N ASN A 54 50.08 26.59 -5.67
CA ASN A 54 51.43 26.22 -6.11
C ASN A 54 51.42 25.42 -7.42
N ALA A 55 52.43 25.71 -8.24
CA ALA A 55 52.65 25.31 -9.61
C ALA A 55 52.80 23.80 -9.83
N LEU A 56 52.48 23.32 -11.04
CA LEU A 56 53.46 22.72 -11.96
C LEU A 56 52.82 22.25 -13.28
N THR A 57 53.41 22.76 -14.37
CA THR A 57 53.55 22.18 -15.72
C THR A 57 52.31 21.96 -16.60
N GLN A 58 52.21 22.83 -17.61
CA GLN A 58 51.47 22.66 -18.85
C GLN A 58 51.86 21.35 -19.57
N ARG A 59 50.85 20.58 -19.99
CA ARG A 59 50.90 19.80 -21.22
C ARG A 59 49.76 20.29 -22.10
N GLU A 60 50.12 21.08 -23.11
CA GLU A 60 49.26 21.45 -24.23
C GLU A 60 49.06 20.20 -25.09
N ASP A 61 47.86 19.62 -25.05
CA ASP A 61 47.17 18.93 -26.15
C ASP A 61 45.89 18.28 -25.60
N VAL A 62 44.90 19.12 -25.23
CA VAL A 62 43.55 18.65 -24.95
C VAL A 62 42.64 19.27 -26.01
N LYS A 63 42.27 18.48 -27.02
CA LYS A 63 41.07 18.75 -27.83
C LYS A 63 39.94 19.08 -26.86
N GLN A 64 39.38 20.29 -26.94
CA GLN A 64 38.26 20.74 -26.11
C GLN A 64 37.21 19.63 -26.01
N MET A 65 37.03 19.08 -24.80
CA MET A 65 35.87 18.23 -24.52
C MET A 65 34.61 19.13 -24.58
N PRO A 66 33.56 18.73 -25.31
CA PRO A 66 32.33 19.51 -25.38
C PRO A 66 31.73 19.70 -23.98
N ALA A 67 31.22 20.90 -23.69
CA ALA A 67 30.65 21.27 -22.39
C ALA A 67 29.35 20.50 -22.02
N SER A 68 28.82 19.69 -22.93
CA SER A 68 27.74 18.72 -22.71
C SER A 68 27.87 17.56 -23.68
N ILE A 69 27.89 16.33 -23.18
CA ILE A 69 27.75 15.13 -24.00
C ILE A 69 26.29 15.06 -24.47
N ASP A 70 26.07 14.98 -25.79
CA ASP A 70 24.74 14.74 -26.35
C ASP A 70 24.30 13.32 -26.02
N LEU A 71 23.33 13.19 -25.11
CA LEU A 71 22.80 11.90 -24.67
C LEU A 71 21.79 11.30 -25.66
N HIS A 72 21.46 11.97 -26.76
CA HIS A 72 20.54 11.45 -27.78
C HIS A 72 21.01 10.09 -28.33
N GLY A 73 22.32 9.91 -28.51
CA GLY A 73 22.92 8.65 -28.95
C GLY A 73 22.81 7.51 -27.94
N PHE A 74 22.42 7.78 -26.69
CA PHE A 74 22.32 6.82 -25.58
C PHE A 74 20.88 6.61 -25.08
N LYS A 75 19.89 7.04 -25.85
CA LYS A 75 18.47 6.99 -25.46
C LYS A 75 18.06 5.57 -25.05
N ASN A 76 18.40 4.56 -25.84
CA ASN A 76 17.99 3.19 -25.59
C ASN A 76 18.63 2.64 -24.32
N GLU A 77 19.91 2.96 -24.11
CA GLU A 77 20.74 2.55 -22.99
C GLU A 77 20.23 3.15 -21.67
N VAL A 78 19.80 4.42 -21.69
CA VAL A 78 19.18 5.08 -20.53
C VAL A 78 17.88 4.38 -20.14
N VAL A 79 17.01 4.14 -21.12
CA VAL A 79 15.68 3.55 -20.90
C VAL A 79 15.79 2.08 -20.44
N ILE A 80 16.70 1.32 -21.05
CA ILE A 80 16.98 -0.08 -20.68
C ILE A 80 17.62 -0.15 -19.29
N SER A 81 18.61 0.69 -19.00
CA SER A 81 19.26 0.73 -17.68
C SER A 81 18.24 1.08 -16.59
N PHE A 82 17.37 2.06 -16.86
CA PHE A 82 16.28 2.42 -15.97
C PHE A 82 15.31 1.25 -15.74
N PHE A 83 14.90 0.55 -16.80
CA PHE A 83 14.03 -0.62 -16.72
C PHE A 83 14.64 -1.75 -15.87
N VAL A 84 15.90 -2.10 -16.12
CA VAL A 84 16.64 -3.12 -15.37
C VAL A 84 16.77 -2.75 -13.90
N ASN A 85 17.10 -1.48 -13.61
CA ASN A 85 17.36 -1.01 -12.25
C ASN A 85 16.10 -0.79 -11.40
N ASN A 86 14.91 -0.72 -12.01
CA ASN A 86 13.68 -0.36 -11.27
C ASN A 86 12.63 -1.47 -11.27
N LEU A 87 12.44 -2.21 -12.38
CA LEU A 87 11.42 -3.26 -12.43
C LEU A 87 11.92 -4.60 -11.85
N PHE A 88 13.22 -4.89 -11.97
CA PHE A 88 13.80 -6.15 -11.49
C PHE A 88 14.38 -6.08 -10.06
N VAL A 89 14.15 -4.99 -9.32
CA VAL A 89 14.62 -4.81 -7.93
C VAL A 89 14.08 -5.88 -6.97
N LEU A 90 12.91 -6.46 -7.25
CA LEU A 90 12.32 -7.56 -6.47
C LEU A 90 12.93 -8.94 -6.78
N VAL A 91 13.76 -9.04 -7.82
CA VAL A 91 14.59 -10.20 -8.15
C VAL A 91 16.05 -9.78 -8.11
N LYS A 92 16.52 -9.27 -6.97
CA LYS A 92 17.96 -9.37 -6.64
C LYS A 92 18.29 -10.86 -6.44
N SER A 93 18.42 -11.58 -7.56
CA SER A 93 19.28 -12.76 -7.63
C SER A 93 20.71 -12.31 -7.27
N PRO A 94 21.59 -13.16 -6.73
CA PRO A 94 22.96 -12.79 -6.35
C PRO A 94 23.88 -12.44 -7.52
N LEU A 95 23.31 -12.17 -8.70
CA LEU A 95 24.02 -11.65 -9.85
C LEU A 95 24.27 -10.16 -9.56
N ASP A 96 25.40 -9.92 -8.92
CA ASP A 96 25.84 -8.69 -8.25
C ASP A 96 26.05 -7.47 -9.18
N ASP A 97 25.51 -7.48 -10.40
CA ASP A 97 25.90 -6.52 -11.42
C ASP A 97 24.89 -6.33 -12.58
N GLY A 98 23.64 -6.83 -12.51
CA GLY A 98 22.64 -6.60 -13.59
C GLY A 98 23.08 -7.06 -15.00
N SER A 99 24.22 -7.76 -15.07
CA SER A 99 25.01 -8.02 -16.28
C SER A 99 24.31 -9.01 -17.20
N SER A 100 23.64 -10.00 -16.62
CA SER A 100 22.98 -11.08 -17.37
C SER A 100 21.74 -10.64 -18.13
N ILE A 101 20.94 -9.71 -17.58
CA ILE A 101 19.79 -9.14 -18.30
C ILE A 101 20.26 -8.09 -19.30
N LEU A 102 21.27 -7.29 -18.96
CA LEU A 102 21.91 -6.36 -19.90
C LEU A 102 22.56 -7.08 -21.10
N HIS A 103 23.01 -8.34 -20.94
CA HIS A 103 23.45 -9.18 -22.07
C HIS A 103 22.33 -9.52 -23.07
N VAL A 104 21.09 -9.63 -22.60
CA VAL A 104 19.91 -9.80 -23.48
C VAL A 104 19.64 -8.53 -24.28
N PHE A 105 19.88 -7.37 -23.67
CA PHE A 105 19.73 -6.05 -24.29
C PHE A 105 20.91 -5.60 -25.17
N SER A 106 22.11 -6.12 -24.91
CA SER A 106 23.34 -5.81 -25.66
C SER A 106 23.66 -6.80 -26.78
N GLY A 107 22.89 -7.89 -26.90
CA GLY A 107 22.84 -8.69 -28.13
C GLY A 107 22.24 -7.91 -29.30
N GLU A 108 22.34 -8.46 -30.53
CA GLU A 108 21.83 -7.85 -31.77
C GLU A 108 20.50 -7.09 -31.53
N ALA A 109 20.56 -5.75 -31.54
CA ALA A 109 19.43 -4.89 -31.16
C ALA A 109 18.17 -5.12 -32.03
N ASP A 110 18.37 -5.64 -33.25
CA ASP A 110 17.31 -6.02 -34.19
C ASP A 110 16.75 -7.43 -33.99
N SER A 111 17.26 -8.19 -33.02
CA SER A 111 16.71 -9.50 -32.64
C SER A 111 15.32 -9.34 -32.00
N THR A 112 14.52 -10.40 -32.02
CA THR A 112 13.18 -10.38 -31.40
C THR A 112 13.25 -10.08 -29.91
N ALA A 113 14.27 -10.58 -29.21
CA ALA A 113 14.51 -10.31 -27.79
C ALA A 113 14.93 -8.85 -27.55
N GLY A 114 15.77 -8.29 -28.41
CA GLY A 114 16.18 -6.87 -28.34
C GLY A 114 15.01 -5.92 -28.56
N ILE A 115 14.20 -6.17 -29.60
CA ILE A 115 13.03 -5.34 -29.93
C ILE A 115 11.96 -5.44 -28.84
N SER A 116 11.65 -6.65 -28.34
CA SER A 116 10.68 -6.83 -27.25
C SER A 116 11.19 -6.27 -25.92
N GLY A 117 12.49 -6.36 -25.65
CA GLY A 117 13.13 -5.72 -24.51
C GLY A 117 13.00 -4.19 -24.57
N LEU A 118 13.39 -3.57 -25.68
CA LEU A 118 13.28 -2.11 -25.84
C LEU A 118 11.82 -1.66 -25.77
N CYS A 119 10.90 -2.44 -26.34
CA CYS A 119 9.46 -2.21 -26.27
C CYS A 119 8.98 -2.08 -24.82
N VAL A 120 9.31 -3.06 -23.95
CA VAL A 120 8.87 -3.03 -22.56
C VAL A 120 9.61 -1.95 -21.75
N ALA A 121 10.89 -1.70 -22.04
CA ALA A 121 11.67 -0.67 -21.37
C ALA A 121 11.13 0.74 -21.68
N GLU A 122 10.81 1.04 -22.95
CA GLU A 122 10.19 2.30 -23.36
C GLU A 122 8.78 2.43 -22.80
N ALA A 123 7.97 1.36 -22.80
CA ALA A 123 6.65 1.39 -22.20
C ALA A 123 6.72 1.72 -20.70
N PHE A 124 7.66 1.11 -19.96
CA PHE A 124 7.86 1.36 -18.55
C PHE A 124 8.35 2.78 -18.26
N PHE A 125 9.41 3.23 -18.96
CA PHE A 125 9.97 4.56 -18.80
C PHE A 125 8.97 5.66 -19.18
N SER A 126 8.25 5.49 -20.30
CA SER A 126 7.22 6.44 -20.74
C SER A 126 6.02 6.49 -19.80
N SER A 127 5.68 5.38 -19.13
CA SER A 127 4.60 5.34 -18.14
C SER A 127 4.99 6.05 -16.85
N ILE A 128 6.25 5.99 -16.42
CA ILE A 128 6.75 6.68 -15.21
C ILE A 128 6.98 8.18 -15.47
N HIS A 129 7.51 8.53 -16.64
CA HIS A 129 7.91 9.89 -16.98
C HIS A 129 6.89 10.64 -17.84
N PHE A 130 5.74 10.03 -18.14
CA PHE A 130 4.64 10.61 -18.94
C PHE A 130 5.08 11.13 -20.31
N ILE A 131 5.77 10.30 -21.11
CA ILE A 131 6.29 10.68 -22.44
C ILE A 131 5.41 10.04 -23.54
N PRO A 132 4.42 10.76 -24.11
CA PRO A 132 3.41 10.16 -24.99
C PRO A 132 4.00 9.61 -26.29
N GLU A 133 4.99 10.29 -26.88
CA GLU A 133 5.59 9.83 -28.15
C GLU A 133 6.35 8.51 -27.97
N MET A 134 7.01 8.34 -26.82
CA MET A 134 7.73 7.11 -26.49
C MET A 134 6.74 5.95 -26.25
N LYS A 135 5.56 6.23 -25.68
CA LYS A 135 4.49 5.24 -25.54
C LYS A 135 3.96 4.75 -26.90
N VAL A 136 3.81 5.66 -27.87
CA VAL A 136 3.42 5.31 -29.25
C VAL A 136 4.52 4.48 -29.93
N HIS A 137 5.79 4.84 -29.73
CA HIS A 137 6.91 4.07 -30.27
C HIS A 137 6.98 2.66 -29.65
N ALA A 138 6.79 2.53 -28.34
CA ALA A 138 6.71 1.23 -27.67
C ALA A 138 5.61 0.34 -28.25
N SER A 139 4.42 0.89 -28.54
CA SER A 139 3.34 0.13 -29.21
C SER A 139 3.70 -0.31 -30.63
N THR A 140 4.48 0.50 -31.37
CA THR A 140 5.00 0.11 -32.69
C THR A 140 6.03 -1.01 -32.58
N LEU A 141 6.93 -0.95 -31.59
CA LEU A 141 7.89 -2.01 -31.29
C LEU A 141 7.18 -3.31 -30.86
N TYR A 142 6.11 -3.22 -30.08
CA TYR A 142 5.28 -4.36 -29.70
C TYR A 142 4.73 -5.10 -30.93
N GLY A 143 4.09 -4.37 -31.86
CA GLY A 143 3.54 -4.96 -33.09
C GLY A 143 4.62 -5.64 -33.94
N ARG A 144 5.80 -5.03 -34.07
CA ARG A 144 6.96 -5.62 -34.77
C ARG A 144 7.49 -6.88 -34.05
N ALA A 145 7.60 -6.82 -32.73
CA ALA A 145 8.11 -7.93 -31.92
C ALA A 145 7.18 -9.15 -31.97
N VAL A 146 5.86 -8.96 -31.91
CA VAL A 146 4.88 -10.07 -32.05
C VAL A 146 4.99 -10.74 -33.43
N GLN A 147 5.14 -9.96 -34.52
CA GLN A 147 5.31 -10.51 -35.87
C GLN A 147 6.61 -11.31 -36.03
N LYS A 148 7.72 -10.81 -35.45
CA LYS A 148 9.00 -11.51 -35.46
C LYS A 148 8.96 -12.77 -34.60
N LEU A 149 8.40 -12.70 -33.39
CA LEU A 149 8.21 -13.86 -32.53
C LEU A 149 7.38 -14.95 -33.21
N LYS A 150 6.32 -14.58 -33.94
CA LYS A 150 5.54 -15.51 -34.75
C LYS A 150 6.37 -16.20 -35.83
N THR A 151 7.29 -15.46 -36.46
CA THR A 151 8.22 -16.01 -37.47
C THR A 151 9.21 -16.98 -36.83
N ASP A 152 9.82 -16.58 -35.70
CA ASP A 152 10.78 -17.39 -34.95
C ASP A 152 10.17 -18.72 -34.47
N LEU A 153 8.90 -18.70 -34.06
CA LEU A 153 8.14 -19.89 -33.68
C LEU A 153 7.76 -20.76 -34.88
N GLY A 154 7.66 -20.19 -36.09
CA GLY A 154 7.24 -20.84 -37.33
C GLY A 154 8.39 -21.54 -38.09
N THR A 155 9.62 -21.06 -37.98
CA THR A 155 10.81 -21.63 -38.63
C THR A 155 11.39 -22.81 -37.83
N LYS A 156 10.67 -23.94 -37.76
CA LYS A 156 11.21 -25.20 -37.23
C LYS A 156 11.98 -25.96 -38.32
N THR A 157 13.25 -25.66 -38.50
CA THR A 157 14.21 -26.58 -39.16
C THR A 157 15.10 -27.22 -38.12
N GLU A 158 15.30 -28.54 -38.24
CA GLU A 158 15.86 -29.49 -37.26
C GLU A 158 17.28 -29.18 -36.72
N THR A 159 17.92 -28.10 -37.14
CA THR A 159 19.35 -27.81 -36.89
C THR A 159 19.64 -26.78 -35.80
N LEU A 160 18.66 -26.09 -35.19
CA LEU A 160 18.91 -25.16 -34.08
C LEU A 160 18.22 -25.60 -32.77
N ARG A 161 18.87 -26.52 -32.06
CA ARG A 161 18.59 -26.81 -30.63
C ARG A 161 19.05 -25.69 -29.68
N SER A 162 19.55 -24.56 -30.20
CA SER A 162 20.20 -23.48 -29.44
C SER A 162 19.38 -22.19 -29.27
N LEU A 163 18.15 -22.09 -29.78
CA LEU A 163 17.30 -20.89 -29.66
C LEU A 163 16.22 -20.81 -28.55
N PRO A 164 16.08 -21.70 -27.54
CA PRO A 164 14.95 -21.59 -26.60
C PRO A 164 14.94 -20.29 -25.80
N HIS A 165 16.10 -19.84 -25.35
CA HIS A 165 16.24 -18.78 -24.35
C HIS A 165 15.87 -17.38 -24.84
N ALA A 166 16.27 -17.00 -26.05
CA ALA A 166 15.92 -15.68 -26.63
C ALA A 166 14.42 -15.59 -26.97
N THR A 167 13.83 -16.70 -27.41
CA THR A 167 12.40 -16.81 -27.68
C THR A 167 11.58 -16.71 -26.39
N ILE A 168 12.07 -17.34 -25.32
CA ILE A 168 11.51 -17.23 -23.97
C ILE A 168 11.55 -15.78 -23.47
N TRP A 169 12.69 -15.09 -23.58
CA TRP A 169 12.79 -13.67 -23.23
C TRP A 169 11.83 -12.79 -24.02
N SER A 170 11.72 -13.06 -25.33
CA SER A 170 10.81 -12.32 -26.19
C SER A 170 9.35 -12.46 -25.74
N ALA A 171 8.93 -13.69 -25.44
CA ALA A 171 7.59 -13.96 -24.93
C ALA A 171 7.35 -13.34 -23.54
N LEU A 172 8.36 -13.36 -22.65
CA LEU A 172 8.29 -12.73 -21.34
C LEU A 172 8.14 -11.21 -21.46
N PHE A 173 9.01 -10.54 -22.21
CA PHE A 173 8.97 -9.08 -22.35
C PHE A 173 7.66 -8.59 -22.98
N LEU A 174 7.10 -9.33 -23.94
CA LEU A 174 5.77 -9.01 -24.48
C LEU A 174 4.66 -9.23 -23.45
N GLY A 175 4.76 -10.28 -22.62
CA GLY A 175 3.85 -10.48 -21.49
C GLY A 175 3.92 -9.34 -20.47
N VAL A 176 5.12 -8.90 -20.10
CA VAL A 176 5.33 -7.76 -19.19
C VAL A 176 4.85 -6.45 -19.83
N TYR A 177 5.07 -6.24 -21.14
CA TYR A 177 4.52 -5.10 -21.86
C TYR A 177 2.99 -5.07 -21.79
N GLU A 178 2.31 -6.21 -22.01
CA GLU A 178 0.86 -6.29 -21.89
C GLU A 178 0.41 -5.99 -20.45
N MET A 179 1.16 -6.40 -19.43
CA MET A 179 0.89 -6.02 -18.03
C MET A 179 1.09 -4.52 -17.74
N ILE A 180 1.87 -3.80 -18.54
CA ILE A 180 2.10 -2.36 -18.38
C ILE A 180 1.10 -1.55 -19.22
N SER A 181 0.74 -2.04 -20.41
CA SER A 181 0.14 -1.22 -21.47
C SER A 181 -1.27 -1.62 -21.88
N SER A 182 -1.78 -2.79 -21.45
CA SER A 182 -3.05 -3.37 -21.95
C SER A 182 -4.20 -3.28 -20.94
N ASP A 183 -5.35 -2.77 -21.34
CA ASP A 183 -6.56 -2.72 -20.47
C ASP A 183 -7.23 -4.11 -20.26
N SER A 184 -6.66 -5.17 -20.85
CA SER A 184 -7.23 -6.53 -20.85
C SER A 184 -6.39 -7.50 -20.01
N MET A 185 -7.04 -8.09 -18.99
CA MET A 185 -6.46 -9.14 -18.14
C MET A 185 -6.12 -10.43 -18.91
N SER A 186 -6.60 -10.60 -20.15
CA SER A 186 -6.48 -11.87 -20.87
C SER A 186 -5.20 -12.01 -21.72
N ASN A 187 -4.62 -10.89 -22.19
CA ASN A 187 -3.51 -10.95 -23.15
C ASN A 187 -2.18 -11.38 -22.51
N TRP A 188 -1.85 -10.86 -21.32
CA TRP A 188 -0.64 -11.26 -20.62
C TRP A 188 -0.68 -12.72 -20.16
N LEU A 189 -1.87 -13.27 -19.87
CA LEU A 189 -2.06 -14.69 -19.54
C LEU A 189 -1.72 -15.59 -20.73
N GLN A 190 -2.05 -15.18 -21.95
CA GLN A 190 -1.67 -15.92 -23.16
C GLN A 190 -0.15 -15.93 -23.37
N HIS A 191 0.52 -14.79 -23.13
CA HIS A 191 1.99 -14.74 -23.13
C HIS A 191 2.59 -15.59 -22.01
N CYS A 192 1.98 -15.61 -20.82
CA CYS A 192 2.37 -16.49 -19.72
C CYS A 192 2.29 -17.97 -20.10
N HIS A 193 1.20 -18.42 -20.74
CA HIS A 193 1.09 -19.77 -21.27
C HIS A 193 2.17 -20.08 -22.32
N GLY A 194 2.47 -19.13 -23.21
CA GLY A 194 3.56 -19.26 -24.18
C GLY A 194 4.93 -19.42 -23.52
N VAL A 195 5.24 -18.62 -22.49
CA VAL A 195 6.48 -18.70 -21.71
C VAL A 195 6.57 -20.04 -20.98
N ALA A 196 5.47 -20.50 -20.38
CA ALA A 196 5.38 -21.80 -19.71
C ALA A 196 5.70 -22.94 -20.68
N ALA A 197 5.04 -22.98 -21.85
CA ALA A 197 5.25 -24.01 -22.85
C ALA A 197 6.69 -24.03 -23.40
N LEU A 198 7.27 -22.86 -23.69
CA LEU A 198 8.64 -22.76 -24.18
C LEU A 198 9.67 -23.19 -23.11
N THR A 199 9.41 -22.83 -21.85
CA THR A 199 10.24 -23.24 -20.71
C THR A 199 10.16 -24.75 -20.54
N GLU A 200 8.97 -25.34 -20.53
CA GLU A 200 8.77 -26.79 -20.41
C GLU A 200 9.44 -27.57 -21.55
N MET A 201 9.31 -27.09 -22.80
CA MET A 201 9.97 -27.68 -23.98
C MET A 201 11.50 -27.67 -23.87
N THR A 202 12.08 -26.68 -23.19
CA THR A 202 13.53 -26.58 -22.98
C THR A 202 14.02 -27.65 -22.00
N GLY A 203 13.15 -28.09 -21.08
CA GLY A 203 13.45 -29.05 -20.04
C GLY A 203 14.37 -28.49 -18.93
N PRO A 204 14.40 -29.13 -17.76
CA PRO A 204 15.14 -28.59 -16.61
C PRO A 204 16.67 -28.63 -16.80
N TYR A 205 17.19 -29.53 -17.66
CA TYR A 205 18.61 -29.58 -18.02
C TYR A 205 19.08 -28.38 -18.84
N GLY A 206 18.19 -27.75 -19.61
CA GLY A 206 18.53 -26.59 -20.44
C GLY A 206 18.89 -25.34 -19.63
N PHE A 207 18.59 -25.33 -18.34
CA PHE A 207 18.77 -24.19 -17.44
C PHE A 207 19.96 -24.34 -16.47
N GLN A 208 20.88 -25.27 -16.74
CA GLN A 208 22.03 -25.52 -15.85
C GLN A 208 23.18 -24.51 -15.99
N ILE A 209 23.25 -23.79 -17.11
CA ILE A 209 24.23 -22.72 -17.34
C ILE A 209 23.72 -21.39 -16.77
N ASP A 210 24.62 -20.52 -16.29
CA ASP A 210 24.23 -19.33 -15.51
C ASP A 210 23.32 -18.34 -16.26
N THR A 211 23.58 -18.10 -17.55
CA THR A 211 22.73 -17.23 -18.37
C THR A 211 21.32 -17.79 -18.56
N ALA A 212 21.17 -19.11 -18.67
CA ALA A 212 19.87 -19.77 -18.78
C ALA A 212 19.18 -19.86 -17.41
N LYS A 213 19.92 -20.18 -16.35
CA LYS A 213 19.43 -20.25 -14.98
C LYS A 213 18.75 -18.95 -14.55
N ALA A 214 19.33 -17.79 -14.91
CA ALA A 214 18.73 -16.48 -14.66
C ALA A 214 17.34 -16.32 -15.31
N ILE A 215 17.15 -16.87 -16.51
CA ILE A 215 15.86 -16.88 -17.23
C ILE A 215 14.84 -17.68 -16.44
N LEU A 216 15.23 -18.86 -15.98
CA LEU A 216 14.37 -19.71 -15.18
C LEU A 216 13.99 -19.02 -13.85
N GLN A 217 14.95 -18.44 -13.14
CA GLN A 217 14.70 -17.72 -11.88
C GLN A 217 13.64 -16.61 -12.01
N ILE A 218 13.59 -15.93 -13.15
CA ILE A 218 12.60 -14.88 -13.42
C ILE A 218 11.26 -15.50 -13.87
N ASN A 219 11.31 -16.45 -14.81
CA ASN A 219 10.11 -17.07 -15.37
C ASN A 219 9.30 -17.88 -14.38
N ARG A 220 9.95 -18.50 -13.39
CA ARG A 220 9.27 -19.33 -12.38
C ARG A 220 8.16 -18.56 -11.67
N SER A 221 8.41 -17.30 -11.33
CA SER A 221 7.41 -16.44 -10.71
C SER A 221 6.29 -16.09 -11.71
N PHE A 222 6.66 -15.68 -12.92
CA PHE A 222 5.69 -15.34 -13.96
C PHE A 222 4.74 -16.48 -14.32
N ILE A 223 5.28 -17.70 -14.51
CA ILE A 223 4.51 -18.92 -14.81
C ILE A 223 3.64 -19.32 -13.62
N SER A 224 4.19 -19.30 -12.40
CA SER A 224 3.44 -19.68 -11.20
C SER A 224 2.27 -18.74 -10.94
N ILE A 225 2.45 -17.44 -11.16
CA ILE A 225 1.36 -16.45 -11.04
C ILE A 225 0.26 -16.70 -12.08
N GLY A 226 0.63 -16.94 -13.35
CA GLY A 226 -0.37 -17.28 -14.38
C GLY A 226 -1.10 -18.59 -14.08
N ALA A 227 -0.41 -19.57 -13.50
CA ALA A 227 -0.99 -20.84 -13.05
C ALA A 227 -1.95 -20.64 -11.86
N MET A 228 -1.61 -19.78 -10.89
CA MET A 228 -2.51 -19.39 -9.79
C MET A 228 -3.75 -18.65 -10.29
N ALA A 229 -3.59 -17.72 -11.24
CA ALA A 229 -4.70 -16.97 -11.84
C ALA A 229 -5.72 -17.89 -12.53
N ASN A 230 -5.23 -18.99 -13.13
CA ASN A 230 -6.08 -20.02 -13.73
C ASN A 230 -6.47 -21.13 -12.76
N ARG A 231 -5.96 -21.12 -11.52
CA ARG A 231 -6.09 -22.17 -10.50
C ARG A 231 -5.73 -23.57 -11.03
N LYS A 232 -4.68 -23.65 -11.85
CA LYS A 232 -4.20 -24.89 -12.46
C LYS A 232 -2.75 -25.16 -12.08
N ARG A 233 -2.39 -26.42 -11.86
CA ARG A 233 -1.01 -26.80 -11.54
C ARG A 233 -0.04 -26.43 -12.65
N THR A 234 1.22 -26.34 -12.28
CA THR A 234 2.33 -26.04 -13.19
C THR A 234 3.37 -27.16 -13.12
N PHE A 235 4.03 -27.44 -14.24
CA PHE A 235 5.14 -28.40 -14.30
C PHE A 235 6.28 -28.04 -13.33
N LEU A 236 6.39 -26.77 -12.93
CA LEU A 236 7.39 -26.27 -11.99
C LEU A 236 7.24 -26.85 -10.56
N GLU A 237 6.11 -27.49 -10.23
CA GLU A 237 5.92 -28.18 -8.95
C GLU A 237 6.76 -29.46 -8.84
N GLN A 238 7.20 -30.03 -9.98
CA GLN A 238 7.95 -31.28 -10.01
C GLN A 238 9.38 -31.11 -9.47
N ASP A 239 9.89 -32.12 -8.76
CA ASP A 239 11.21 -32.07 -8.13
C ASP A 239 12.34 -31.83 -9.12
N GLU A 240 12.22 -32.36 -10.33
CA GLU A 240 13.19 -32.17 -11.41
C GLU A 240 13.43 -30.68 -11.70
N TRP A 241 12.37 -29.88 -11.75
CA TRP A 241 12.43 -28.43 -12.00
C TRP A 241 12.97 -27.61 -10.82
N LYS A 242 12.96 -28.18 -9.62
CA LYS A 242 13.50 -27.54 -8.41
C LYS A 242 14.97 -27.89 -8.18
N HIS A 243 15.48 -29.00 -8.71
CA HIS A 243 16.81 -29.51 -8.39
C HIS A 243 17.77 -29.52 -9.58
N ILE A 244 17.34 -30.00 -10.74
CA ILE A 244 18.21 -30.19 -11.92
C ILE A 244 18.86 -28.88 -12.40
N PRO A 245 18.17 -27.71 -12.43
CA PRO A 245 18.79 -26.46 -12.87
C PRO A 245 19.98 -26.01 -12.00
N TRP A 246 20.02 -26.44 -10.74
CA TRP A 246 21.12 -26.14 -9.81
C TRP A 246 22.10 -27.31 -9.65
N ALA A 247 21.90 -28.45 -10.31
CA ALA A 247 22.70 -29.66 -10.06
C ALA A 247 24.20 -29.51 -10.35
N LEU A 248 24.59 -28.70 -11.34
CA LEU A 248 26.00 -28.44 -11.67
C LEU A 248 26.66 -27.44 -10.71
N GLN A 249 25.86 -26.59 -10.05
CA GLN A 249 26.34 -25.59 -9.09
C GLN A 249 25.37 -25.49 -7.90
N PRO A 250 25.30 -26.49 -7.02
CA PRO A 250 24.29 -26.51 -5.95
C PRO A 250 24.38 -25.32 -5.00
N MET A 251 25.60 -24.81 -4.78
CA MET A 251 25.87 -23.63 -3.95
C MET A 251 25.35 -22.31 -4.54
N SER A 252 24.97 -22.29 -5.83
CA SER A 252 24.34 -21.12 -6.46
C SER A 252 22.86 -20.96 -6.11
N LYS A 253 22.25 -21.96 -5.45
CA LYS A 253 20.84 -21.90 -5.04
C LYS A 253 20.67 -21.09 -3.77
N THR A 254 19.90 -20.03 -3.86
CA THR A 254 19.72 -19.03 -2.81
C THR A 254 18.48 -19.29 -1.98
N ILE A 255 18.37 -18.59 -0.85
CA ILE A 255 17.12 -18.54 -0.06
C ILE A 255 15.95 -18.08 -0.93
N GLY A 256 16.18 -17.13 -1.86
CA GLY A 256 15.16 -16.69 -2.81
C GLY A 256 14.69 -17.82 -3.73
N ASP A 257 15.59 -18.65 -4.23
CA ASP A 257 15.24 -19.80 -5.09
C ASP A 257 14.43 -20.86 -4.32
N TYR A 258 14.76 -21.11 -3.05
CA TYR A 258 13.99 -22.02 -2.20
C TYR A 258 12.59 -21.48 -1.87
N LEU A 259 12.43 -20.15 -1.78
CA LEU A 259 11.09 -19.54 -1.66
C LEU A 259 10.30 -19.68 -2.96
N GLN A 260 10.96 -19.52 -4.12
CA GLN A 260 10.32 -19.77 -5.40
C GLN A 260 9.91 -21.24 -5.60
N ASP A 261 10.64 -22.20 -5.04
CA ASP A 261 10.20 -23.62 -5.05
C ASP A 261 8.82 -23.76 -4.42
N ILE A 262 8.61 -23.13 -3.26
CA ILE A 262 7.35 -23.17 -2.51
C ILE A 262 6.24 -22.48 -3.32
N LEU A 263 6.55 -21.35 -3.96
CA LEU A 263 5.62 -20.65 -4.84
C LEU A 263 5.15 -21.55 -6.00
N CYS A 264 6.05 -22.32 -6.61
CA CYS A 264 5.72 -23.22 -7.72
C CYS A 264 4.75 -24.34 -7.32
N ASP A 265 4.66 -24.66 -6.02
CA ASP A 265 3.77 -25.70 -5.48
C ASP A 265 2.34 -25.21 -5.21
N ILE A 266 2.16 -23.91 -5.08
CA ILE A 266 0.87 -23.29 -4.70
C ILE A 266 -0.23 -23.58 -5.73
N PRO A 267 -0.03 -23.44 -7.05
CA PRO A 267 -1.08 -23.72 -8.04
C PRO A 267 -1.58 -25.17 -7.96
N GLY A 268 -0.69 -26.13 -7.70
CA GLY A 268 -1.06 -27.54 -7.52
C GLY A 268 -1.93 -27.76 -6.29
N MET A 269 -1.67 -27.05 -5.19
CA MET A 269 -2.52 -27.08 -4.00
C MET A 269 -3.89 -26.45 -4.26
N MET A 270 -3.97 -25.36 -5.02
CA MET A 270 -5.24 -24.73 -5.39
C MET A 270 -6.12 -25.67 -6.20
N GLU A 271 -5.52 -26.39 -7.14
CA GLU A 271 -6.21 -27.39 -7.95
C GLU A 271 -6.57 -28.65 -7.14
N ASP A 272 -5.70 -29.12 -6.25
CA ASP A 272 -6.01 -30.20 -5.31
C ASP A 272 -7.24 -29.82 -4.46
N VAL A 273 -7.33 -28.56 -4.00
CA VAL A 273 -8.50 -28.03 -3.26
C VAL A 273 -9.74 -27.97 -4.14
N ASP A 274 -9.65 -27.47 -5.38
CA ASP A 274 -10.81 -27.41 -6.28
C ASP A 274 -11.36 -28.82 -6.58
N ASN A 275 -10.47 -29.80 -6.80
CA ASN A 275 -10.85 -31.18 -7.03
C ASN A 275 -11.52 -31.85 -5.80
N LEU A 276 -11.26 -31.35 -4.57
CA LEU A 276 -11.98 -31.82 -3.38
C LEU A 276 -13.45 -31.42 -3.41
N PHE A 277 -13.78 -30.27 -3.99
CA PHE A 277 -15.15 -29.77 -4.08
C PHE A 277 -15.93 -30.46 -5.20
N ASP A 278 -15.26 -30.91 -6.26
CA ASP A 278 -15.87 -31.59 -7.41
C ASP A 278 -16.03 -33.11 -7.23
N ALA A 279 -15.18 -33.76 -6.42
CA ALA A 279 -15.33 -35.16 -6.07
C ALA A 279 -16.19 -35.30 -4.79
N ASN A 280 -17.16 -36.23 -4.76
CA ASN A 280 -17.85 -36.68 -3.53
C ASN A 280 -16.82 -37.30 -2.55
N SER A 281 -16.03 -36.47 -1.87
CA SER A 281 -14.65 -36.79 -1.56
C SER A 281 -14.44 -37.55 -0.24
N CYS A 282 -13.57 -38.56 -0.35
CA CYS A 282 -13.15 -39.50 0.67
C CYS A 282 -12.15 -38.85 1.67
N PRO A 283 -12.25 -39.13 2.99
CA PRO A 283 -11.46 -38.47 4.06
C PRO A 283 -9.93 -38.60 3.97
N VAL A 284 -9.41 -39.50 3.13
CA VAL A 284 -7.96 -39.70 2.90
C VAL A 284 -7.32 -38.49 2.18
N SER A 285 -8.09 -37.75 1.39
CA SER A 285 -7.61 -36.63 0.56
C SER A 285 -7.31 -35.35 1.36
N ILE A 286 -8.19 -34.97 2.29
CA ILE A 286 -8.03 -33.78 3.15
C ILE A 286 -6.82 -33.89 4.08
N LYS A 287 -6.60 -35.08 4.67
CA LYS A 287 -5.44 -35.34 5.53
C LYS A 287 -4.11 -35.17 4.78
N SER A 288 -4.05 -35.63 3.53
CA SER A 288 -2.87 -35.49 2.69
C SER A 288 -2.53 -34.03 2.39
N ILE A 289 -3.52 -33.21 2.02
CA ILE A 289 -3.33 -31.77 1.77
C ILE A 289 -2.86 -31.05 3.02
N SER A 290 -3.46 -31.36 4.17
CA SER A 290 -3.03 -30.77 5.45
C SER A 290 -1.60 -31.13 5.84
N GLN A 291 -1.17 -32.37 5.61
CA GLN A 291 0.21 -32.80 5.88
C GLN A 291 1.21 -32.08 4.97
N LYS A 292 0.88 -31.92 3.68
CA LYS A 292 1.69 -31.14 2.74
C LYS A 292 1.86 -29.70 3.25
N LEU A 293 0.77 -29.04 3.67
CA LEU A 293 0.80 -27.65 4.11
C LEU A 293 1.60 -27.44 5.40
N GLN A 294 1.53 -28.40 6.32
CA GLN A 294 2.38 -28.40 7.51
C GLN A 294 3.88 -28.47 7.14
N ALA A 295 4.25 -29.36 6.22
CA ALA A 295 5.64 -29.49 5.76
C ALA A 295 6.14 -28.18 5.09
N TYR A 296 5.30 -27.50 4.33
CA TYR A 296 5.67 -26.19 3.75
C TYR A 296 5.85 -25.10 4.81
N PHE A 297 5.02 -25.10 5.86
CA PHE A 297 5.16 -24.14 6.96
C PHE A 297 6.48 -24.34 7.72
N GLU A 298 6.87 -25.60 7.96
CA GLU A 298 8.16 -25.95 8.55
C GLU A 298 9.32 -25.51 7.66
N LYS A 299 9.22 -25.74 6.34
CA LYS A 299 10.22 -25.31 5.35
C LYS A 299 10.37 -23.78 5.29
N LEU A 300 9.26 -23.03 5.32
CA LEU A 300 9.29 -21.55 5.37
C LEU A 300 9.95 -21.04 6.64
N ASN A 301 9.65 -21.63 7.79
CA ASN A 301 10.28 -21.26 9.05
C ASN A 301 11.79 -21.52 9.05
N PHE A 302 12.22 -22.65 8.48
CA PHE A 302 13.64 -22.95 8.30
C PHE A 302 14.31 -21.89 7.43
N LEU A 303 13.75 -21.56 6.26
CA LEU A 303 14.30 -20.54 5.36
C LEU A 303 14.39 -19.16 6.02
N ARG A 304 13.38 -18.78 6.82
CA ARG A 304 13.38 -17.53 7.60
C ARG A 304 14.56 -17.51 8.58
N ILE A 305 14.77 -18.60 9.31
CA ILE A 305 15.90 -18.73 10.24
C ILE A 305 17.21 -18.63 9.48
N SER A 306 17.39 -19.38 8.39
CA SER A 306 18.60 -19.32 7.55
C SER A 306 18.88 -17.91 7.02
N TRP A 307 17.84 -17.17 6.63
CA TRP A 307 17.99 -15.79 6.17
C TRP A 307 18.51 -14.86 7.27
N ASN A 308 18.03 -15.01 8.50
CA ASN A 308 18.51 -14.26 9.67
C ASN A 308 19.99 -14.48 9.94
N TRP A 309 20.44 -15.72 9.80
CA TRP A 309 21.85 -16.07 9.99
C TRP A 309 22.75 -15.42 8.95
N VAL A 310 22.29 -15.33 7.69
CA VAL A 310 23.06 -14.72 6.59
C VAL A 310 22.98 -13.19 6.61
N ASN A 311 21.92 -12.62 7.19
CA ASN A 311 21.67 -11.17 7.25
C ASN A 311 21.52 -10.70 8.71
N PRO A 312 22.57 -10.74 9.54
CA PRO A 312 22.49 -10.43 10.97
C PRO A 312 22.16 -8.95 11.26
N HIS A 313 22.37 -8.07 10.28
CA HIS A 313 21.98 -6.65 10.33
C HIS A 313 20.72 -6.34 9.49
N GLY A 314 20.08 -7.38 8.93
CA GLY A 314 18.81 -7.26 8.24
C GLY A 314 17.70 -7.01 9.26
N PHE A 315 17.12 -5.82 9.24
CA PHE A 315 15.97 -5.51 10.07
C PHE A 315 14.69 -6.04 9.43
N TRP A 316 13.93 -6.84 10.16
CA TRP A 316 12.56 -7.16 9.77
C TRP A 316 11.67 -5.97 10.09
N ARG A 317 10.88 -5.52 9.12
CA ARG A 317 9.66 -4.79 9.45
C ARG A 317 8.71 -5.82 10.07
N LYS A 318 8.68 -5.91 11.40
CA LYS A 318 7.78 -6.81 12.14
C LYS A 318 6.35 -6.32 11.89
N ASN A 319 5.67 -6.86 10.89
CA ASN A 319 4.21 -6.80 10.86
C ASN A 319 3.74 -7.56 12.11
N ARG A 320 3.07 -6.86 13.03
CA ARG A 320 2.36 -7.49 14.14
C ARG A 320 1.28 -8.41 13.57
N VAL A 321 1.62 -9.67 13.34
CA VAL A 321 0.65 -10.74 13.59
C VAL A 321 0.59 -10.85 15.11
N ARG A 322 -0.59 -10.61 15.70
CA ARG A 322 -0.84 -10.73 17.14
C ARG A 322 -0.17 -11.98 17.69
N GLU A 323 0.76 -11.78 18.63
CA GLU A 323 1.20 -12.84 19.53
C GLU A 323 0.02 -13.17 20.46
N SER A 324 -0.68 -14.27 20.20
CA SER A 324 -1.12 -15.12 21.31
C SER A 324 0.07 -15.99 21.65
N SER A 325 0.72 -15.68 22.77
CA SER A 325 1.85 -16.42 23.30
C SER A 325 1.46 -17.89 23.55
N GLU A 326 2.35 -18.78 23.12
CA GLU A 326 2.42 -20.21 23.45
C GLU A 326 1.31 -21.11 22.86
N LEU A 327 1.50 -21.53 21.61
CA LEU A 327 0.80 -22.68 21.03
C LEU A 327 1.59 -23.98 21.32
N TYR A 328 1.54 -24.40 22.58
CA TYR A 328 1.40 -25.83 22.89
C TYR A 328 -0.12 -26.14 22.90
N HIS A 329 -0.50 -27.13 22.11
CA HIS A 329 -1.68 -27.98 22.26
C HIS A 329 -2.99 -27.41 22.89
N GLU A 330 -4.03 -27.38 22.05
CA GLU A 330 -5.47 -27.57 22.34
C GLU A 330 -6.46 -26.38 22.23
N THR A 331 -7.51 -26.68 21.45
CA THR A 331 -8.87 -26.10 21.41
C THR A 331 -9.09 -24.71 20.81
N LEU A 332 -9.25 -24.75 19.48
CA LEU A 332 -9.92 -23.76 18.62
C LEU A 332 -11.35 -24.27 18.42
N GLU A 333 -12.26 -23.95 19.35
CA GLU A 333 -13.67 -24.38 19.25
C GLU A 333 -14.70 -23.26 19.42
N GLN A 334 -14.32 -21.99 19.57
CA GLN A 334 -15.32 -20.93 19.79
C GLN A 334 -14.95 -19.60 19.09
N ALA A 335 -15.47 -19.40 17.87
CA ALA A 335 -16.10 -18.17 17.39
C ALA A 335 -16.24 -18.13 15.85
N LEU A 336 -17.43 -18.46 15.34
CA LEU A 336 -17.99 -18.09 14.01
C LEU A 336 -19.53 -18.07 14.14
N PRO A 337 -20.24 -17.04 13.62
CA PRO A 337 -20.94 -17.15 12.32
C PRO A 337 -21.00 -15.80 11.52
N ALA A 338 -21.27 -15.65 10.22
CA ALA A 338 -21.38 -16.44 8.98
C ALA A 338 -21.46 -15.40 7.81
N LEU A 339 -20.91 -15.62 6.61
CA LEU A 339 -21.59 -16.09 5.38
C LEU A 339 -20.53 -16.05 4.25
N ALA A 340 -20.37 -16.99 3.31
CA ALA A 340 -21.15 -18.16 2.94
C ALA A 340 -20.23 -19.20 2.27
N ILE A 341 -19.69 -20.13 3.07
CA ILE A 341 -19.09 -21.43 2.64
C ILE A 341 -19.43 -22.54 3.68
N ASN A 342 -19.83 -22.17 4.91
CA ASN A 342 -19.94 -23.09 6.04
C ASN A 342 -21.19 -23.98 6.12
N GLU A 343 -22.25 -23.76 5.31
CA GLU A 343 -23.48 -24.56 5.46
C GLU A 343 -23.46 -25.92 4.76
N LEU A 344 -22.47 -26.22 3.90
CA LEU A 344 -22.40 -27.51 3.19
C LEU A 344 -21.37 -28.50 3.75
N ILE A 345 -20.46 -28.06 4.64
CA ILE A 345 -19.45 -28.94 5.25
C ILE A 345 -19.88 -29.43 6.65
N ALA A 346 -20.87 -28.81 7.28
CA ALA A 346 -21.30 -29.10 8.64
C ALA A 346 -22.04 -30.45 8.84
N ALA A 347 -22.28 -31.24 7.79
CA ALA A 347 -23.11 -32.45 7.90
C ALA A 347 -22.35 -33.78 8.09
N SER A 348 -21.01 -33.82 8.00
CA SER A 348 -20.29 -35.08 8.26
C SER A 348 -18.78 -34.88 8.43
N MET A 349 -18.28 -34.81 9.68
CA MET A 349 -16.99 -35.34 10.20
C MET A 349 -16.45 -34.53 11.42
N PRO A 350 -15.61 -35.13 12.30
CA PRO A 350 -15.32 -34.64 13.66
C PRO A 350 -14.28 -33.50 13.76
N SER A 351 -14.41 -32.72 14.83
CA SER A 351 -13.98 -31.33 15.08
C SER A 351 -12.49 -30.99 15.24
N ARG A 352 -11.53 -31.72 14.62
CA ARG A 352 -10.09 -31.35 14.70
C ARG A 352 -9.43 -30.89 13.38
N SER A 353 -10.13 -30.92 12.25
CA SER A 353 -9.56 -30.61 10.91
C SER A 353 -9.93 -29.24 10.31
N LEU A 354 -10.87 -28.48 10.90
CA LEU A 354 -11.26 -27.15 10.39
C LEU A 354 -10.18 -26.07 10.60
N ASN A 355 -9.33 -26.21 11.61
CA ASN A 355 -8.25 -25.25 11.90
C ASN A 355 -7.17 -25.20 10.84
N GLN A 356 -6.88 -26.33 10.23
CA GLN A 356 -5.82 -26.40 9.23
C GLN A 356 -6.28 -25.68 7.97
N VAL A 357 -7.51 -25.90 7.48
CA VAL A 357 -8.10 -25.22 6.31
C VAL A 357 -8.20 -23.70 6.48
N TYR A 358 -8.46 -23.23 7.71
CA TYR A 358 -8.53 -21.80 8.03
C TYR A 358 -7.15 -21.11 8.06
N GLN A 359 -6.10 -21.79 8.54
CA GLN A 359 -4.71 -21.27 8.49
C GLN A 359 -4.14 -21.28 7.07
N ILE A 360 -4.56 -22.26 6.26
CA ILE A 360 -4.21 -22.40 4.84
C ILE A 360 -4.65 -21.17 4.04
N THR A 361 -5.84 -20.61 4.30
CA THR A 361 -6.36 -19.43 3.61
C THR A 361 -5.57 -18.14 3.94
N LYS A 362 -5.03 -18.02 5.16
CA LYS A 362 -4.25 -16.83 5.59
C LYS A 362 -2.81 -16.83 5.07
N VAL A 363 -2.17 -17.99 4.97
CA VAL A 363 -0.82 -18.12 4.35
C VAL A 363 -0.91 -18.01 2.83
N PHE A 364 -1.97 -18.56 2.23
CA PHE A 364 -2.33 -18.31 0.83
C PHE A 364 -2.51 -16.81 0.56
N SER A 365 -3.24 -16.10 1.42
CA SER A 365 -3.41 -14.66 1.32
C SER A 365 -2.06 -13.94 1.44
N PHE A 366 -1.16 -14.33 2.33
CA PHE A 366 0.14 -13.66 2.51
C PHE A 366 1.10 -13.83 1.31
N ILE A 367 1.16 -15.03 0.71
CA ILE A 367 2.03 -15.28 -0.45
C ILE A 367 1.41 -14.69 -1.73
N VAL A 368 0.09 -14.79 -1.88
CA VAL A 368 -0.67 -14.11 -2.95
C VAL A 368 -0.59 -12.59 -2.79
N ILE A 369 -0.57 -12.02 -1.59
CA ILE A 369 -0.38 -10.57 -1.34
C ILE A 369 1.06 -10.13 -1.65
N MET A 370 2.09 -10.90 -1.31
CA MET A 370 3.48 -10.55 -1.67
C MET A 370 3.75 -10.63 -3.17
N GLN A 371 3.09 -11.55 -3.87
CA GLN A 371 3.21 -11.70 -5.34
C GLN A 371 2.26 -10.76 -6.09
N LEU A 372 1.05 -10.55 -5.59
CA LEU A 372 0.13 -9.51 -6.05
C LEU A 372 0.78 -8.14 -5.88
N LYS A 373 1.58 -7.85 -4.84
CA LYS A 373 2.32 -6.57 -4.75
C LYS A 373 3.23 -6.28 -5.95
N THR A 374 3.72 -7.32 -6.64
CA THR A 374 4.48 -7.17 -7.90
C THR A 374 3.56 -6.93 -9.09
N LEU A 375 2.36 -7.55 -9.09
CA LEU A 375 1.29 -7.24 -10.04
C LEU A 375 0.67 -5.85 -9.80
N THR A 376 0.41 -5.44 -8.56
CA THR A 376 -0.16 -4.16 -8.15
C THR A 376 0.78 -3.01 -8.53
N PHE A 377 2.10 -3.22 -8.49
CA PHE A 377 3.07 -2.25 -9.01
C PHE A 377 3.01 -2.11 -10.55
N LEU A 378 2.60 -3.17 -11.27
CA LEU A 378 2.37 -3.18 -12.72
C LEU A 378 0.95 -2.68 -13.10
N PHE A 379 -0.07 -2.97 -12.28
CA PHE A 379 -1.47 -2.55 -12.45
C PHE A 379 -1.73 -1.10 -12.00
N ALA A 380 -0.92 -0.56 -11.07
CA ALA A 380 -0.90 0.87 -10.75
C ALA A 380 -0.46 1.73 -11.94
N ALA A 381 0.28 1.16 -12.92
CA ALA A 381 0.60 1.84 -14.17
C ALA A 381 -0.54 1.80 -15.21
N GLN A 382 -1.44 0.80 -15.14
CA GLN A 382 -2.58 0.65 -16.06
C GLN A 382 -3.82 1.47 -15.66
N THR A 383 -4.12 1.55 -14.37
CA THR A 383 -5.36 2.20 -13.88
C THR A 383 -5.40 3.72 -14.06
N THR A 384 -4.26 4.34 -14.36
CA THR A 384 -4.14 5.78 -14.68
C THR A 384 -4.73 6.14 -16.05
N VAL A 385 -4.87 5.20 -16.99
CA VAL A 385 -5.28 5.50 -18.38
C VAL A 385 -6.78 5.28 -18.62
N ALA A 386 -7.38 4.20 -18.08
CA ALA A 386 -8.80 3.93 -18.26
C ALA A 386 -9.72 4.83 -17.41
N SER A 387 -9.23 5.35 -16.29
CA SER A 387 -10.00 6.22 -15.39
C SER A 387 -10.00 7.70 -15.84
N GLN A 388 -8.98 8.15 -16.57
CA GLN A 388 -8.88 9.56 -16.99
C GLN A 388 -9.68 9.90 -18.26
N VAL A 389 -9.98 8.94 -19.15
CA VAL A 389 -10.76 9.23 -20.38
C VAL A 389 -12.26 9.40 -20.11
N LYS A 390 -12.80 8.79 -19.05
CA LYS A 390 -14.16 9.12 -18.57
C LYS A 390 -14.20 10.40 -17.73
N TRP A 391 -13.09 10.79 -17.11
CA TRP A 391 -13.01 11.96 -16.24
C TRP A 391 -12.77 13.27 -17.02
N ALA A 392 -12.01 13.24 -18.13
CA ALA A 392 -11.77 14.41 -18.98
C ALA A 392 -13.06 15.00 -19.59
N GLY A 393 -14.09 14.17 -19.83
CA GLY A 393 -15.42 14.64 -20.25
C GLY A 393 -16.24 15.31 -19.15
N GLN A 394 -15.89 15.10 -17.88
CA GLN A 394 -16.63 15.62 -16.72
C GLN A 394 -15.98 16.91 -16.17
N VAL A 395 -14.65 17.02 -16.26
CA VAL A 395 -13.89 18.24 -15.88
C VAL A 395 -14.20 19.44 -16.77
N TRP A 396 -14.58 19.21 -18.03
CA TRP A 396 -14.96 20.30 -18.95
C TRP A 396 -16.32 20.96 -18.64
N HIS A 397 -17.09 20.42 -17.67
CA HIS A 397 -18.30 21.07 -17.15
C HIS A 397 -18.07 21.89 -15.87
N ASP A 398 -16.89 21.84 -15.26
CA ASP A 398 -16.64 22.35 -13.90
C ASP A 398 -16.21 23.84 -13.81
N HIS A 399 -16.35 24.62 -14.88
CA HIS A 399 -16.00 26.06 -14.88
C HIS A 399 -17.17 27.02 -14.61
N LEU A 400 -18.35 26.53 -14.20
CA LEU A 400 -19.56 27.38 -14.14
C LEU A 400 -20.41 27.32 -12.85
N PHE A 401 -19.91 26.80 -11.72
CA PHE A 401 -20.66 26.89 -10.45
C PHE A 401 -19.81 27.40 -9.29
N GLU A 402 -20.31 28.45 -8.63
CA GLU A 402 -19.80 28.98 -7.36
C GLU A 402 -19.69 27.84 -6.34
N ARG A 403 -18.46 27.50 -5.95
CA ARG A 403 -18.19 26.45 -4.95
C ARG A 403 -18.63 26.94 -3.56
N LYS A 404 -19.58 26.24 -2.94
CA LYS A 404 -19.74 26.24 -1.48
C LYS A 404 -18.64 25.32 -0.92
N MET A 405 -17.58 25.90 -0.37
CA MET A 405 -16.47 25.14 0.22
C MET A 405 -16.81 24.68 1.64
N THR A 406 -16.19 23.60 2.11
CA THR A 406 -16.19 23.28 3.54
C THR A 406 -15.52 24.43 4.29
N ASN A 407 -16.22 25.00 5.28
CA ASN A 407 -15.75 26.21 5.98
C ASN A 407 -14.60 25.95 6.96
N MET A 408 -14.23 24.68 7.19
CA MET A 408 -13.27 24.28 8.22
C MET A 408 -12.21 23.35 7.63
N SER A 409 -10.97 23.82 7.63
CA SER A 409 -9.78 23.11 7.13
C SER A 409 -8.67 23.14 8.16
N SER A 410 -7.89 22.07 8.24
CA SER A 410 -6.97 21.88 9.37
C SER A 410 -5.78 21.00 9.07
N VAL A 411 -4.78 21.10 9.96
CA VAL A 411 -3.71 20.13 10.18
C VAL A 411 -3.72 19.66 11.64
N ASN A 412 -3.23 18.44 11.88
CA ASN A 412 -3.10 17.90 13.23
C ASN A 412 -1.80 18.37 13.91
N LEU A 413 -1.93 18.86 15.15
CA LEU A 413 -0.86 19.22 16.06
C LEU A 413 -0.65 18.08 17.05
N PHE A 414 0.42 17.31 16.84
CA PHE A 414 0.55 15.96 17.40
C PHE A 414 1.41 15.84 18.65
N GLY A 415 2.17 16.88 19.00
CA GLY A 415 3.29 16.77 19.91
C GLY A 415 2.96 16.21 21.30
N LEU A 416 1.75 16.47 21.82
CA LEU A 416 1.31 16.00 23.16
C LEU A 416 0.88 14.52 23.19
N ALA A 417 0.97 13.81 22.07
CA ALA A 417 0.68 12.37 21.97
C ALA A 417 1.71 11.63 21.10
N ASN A 418 2.84 12.25 20.75
CA ASN A 418 3.87 11.65 19.90
C ASN A 418 4.55 10.41 20.51
N ASP A 419 4.34 10.19 21.80
CA ASP A 419 4.88 9.11 22.62
C ASP A 419 3.80 8.09 23.04
N VAL A 420 2.60 8.16 22.44
CA VAL A 420 1.55 7.16 22.64
C VAL A 420 1.66 6.09 21.57
N ASN A 421 1.79 4.84 22.01
CA ASN A 421 1.72 3.71 21.08
C ASN A 421 0.28 3.29 20.81
N ILE A 422 0.09 2.48 19.76
CA ILE A 422 -1.21 1.94 19.34
C ILE A 422 -1.94 1.12 20.42
N LEU A 423 -1.27 0.73 21.51
CA LEU A 423 -1.90 0.04 22.63
C LEU A 423 -2.37 1.01 23.73
N GLY A 424 -2.37 2.31 23.45
CA GLY A 424 -2.82 3.37 24.36
C GLY A 424 -1.90 3.57 25.57
N SER A 425 -0.60 3.26 25.43
CA SER A 425 0.42 3.49 26.46
C SER A 425 1.29 4.69 26.08
N ALA A 426 1.24 5.75 26.90
CA ALA A 426 2.13 6.92 26.79
C ALA A 426 3.50 6.69 27.46
N TYR A 427 4.40 7.69 27.37
CA TYR A 427 5.79 7.62 27.83
C TYR A 427 6.57 6.50 27.13
N ASN A 428 6.23 6.23 25.88
CA ASN A 428 6.80 5.16 25.06
C ASN A 428 7.19 5.71 23.69
N THR A 429 7.98 4.97 22.93
CA THR A 429 8.09 5.28 21.50
C THR A 429 6.82 4.79 20.80
N PHE A 430 6.37 5.46 19.74
CA PHE A 430 5.16 5.06 18.98
C PHE A 430 5.20 3.58 18.54
N LEU A 431 6.41 3.06 18.24
CA LEU A 431 6.66 1.69 17.82
C LEU A 431 6.82 0.69 18.97
N ASP A 432 6.75 1.13 20.23
CA ASP A 432 6.80 0.25 21.40
C ASP A 432 5.47 -0.49 21.59
N LEU A 433 5.53 -1.76 21.99
CA LEU A 433 4.35 -2.58 22.27
C LEU A 433 4.13 -2.78 23.77
N SER A 434 4.90 -2.07 24.59
CA SER A 434 4.82 -2.16 26.04
C SER A 434 3.50 -1.60 26.57
N CYS A 435 2.94 -2.32 27.54
CA CYS A 435 1.82 -1.88 28.37
C CYS A 435 2.27 -1.10 29.61
N LYS A 436 3.58 -0.88 29.76
CA LYS A 436 4.18 -0.09 30.82
C LYS A 436 4.91 1.10 30.20
N PRO A 437 5.00 2.23 30.92
CA PRO A 437 5.81 3.35 30.47
C PRO A 437 7.29 2.95 30.48
N SER A 438 8.02 3.33 29.44
CA SER A 438 9.47 3.14 29.32
C SER A 438 10.26 4.43 29.58
N TYR A 439 9.59 5.58 29.50
CA TYR A 439 10.16 6.92 29.70
C TYR A 439 11.36 7.24 28.79
N HIS A 440 11.47 6.52 27.66
CA HIS A 440 12.48 6.78 26.63
C HIS A 440 12.10 7.93 25.70
N SER A 441 10.81 8.28 25.67
CA SER A 441 10.24 9.40 24.94
C SER A 441 9.38 10.21 25.90
N TYR A 442 9.38 11.52 25.72
CA TYR A 442 8.51 12.45 26.43
C TYR A 442 7.72 13.27 25.42
N PRO A 443 6.49 13.68 25.77
CA PRO A 443 5.66 14.48 24.88
C PRO A 443 6.37 15.79 24.59
N TYR A 444 6.29 16.24 23.34
CA TYR A 444 6.71 17.58 22.96
C TYR A 444 5.47 18.45 22.86
N ILE A 445 5.38 19.58 23.54
CA ILE A 445 4.18 20.41 23.39
C ILE A 445 4.33 21.30 22.16
N ASN A 446 3.44 21.16 21.17
CA ASN A 446 3.38 22.10 20.05
C ASN A 446 3.22 23.52 20.58
N THR A 447 4.01 24.43 20.03
CA THR A 447 4.05 25.83 20.43
C THR A 447 2.99 26.65 19.72
N VAL A 448 2.76 27.86 20.21
CA VAL A 448 1.93 28.84 19.50
C VAL A 448 2.55 29.19 18.14
N ASP A 449 3.88 29.17 18.02
CA ASP A 449 4.58 29.45 16.76
C ASP A 449 4.36 28.33 15.72
N ASP A 450 4.33 27.06 16.16
CA ASP A 450 3.97 25.93 15.29
C ASP A 450 2.57 26.16 14.70
N TYR A 451 1.60 26.46 15.56
CA TYR A 451 0.23 26.79 15.16
C TYR A 451 0.19 27.98 14.18
N LYS A 452 0.85 29.09 14.52
CA LYS A 452 0.86 30.31 13.70
C LYS A 452 1.40 30.05 12.30
N SER A 453 2.44 29.23 12.19
CA SER A 453 3.04 28.86 10.91
C SER A 453 2.04 28.18 9.96
N TRP A 454 1.09 27.41 10.50
CA TRP A 454 -0.01 26.82 9.73
C TRP A 454 -1.18 27.78 9.56
N HIS A 455 -1.54 28.54 10.59
CA HIS A 455 -2.60 29.54 10.51
C HIS A 455 -2.35 30.57 9.40
N ASP A 456 -1.10 31.02 9.25
CA ASP A 456 -0.67 31.96 8.21
C ASP A 456 -0.84 31.39 6.78
N LYS A 457 -1.08 30.08 6.63
CA LYS A 457 -1.46 29.43 5.37
C LYS A 457 -2.97 29.38 5.11
N GLY A 458 -3.79 29.90 6.02
CA GLY A 458 -5.25 29.95 5.91
C GLY A 458 -6.00 28.84 6.66
N PHE A 459 -5.30 27.95 7.37
CA PHE A 459 -5.95 26.92 8.19
C PHE A 459 -6.64 27.54 9.42
N ASN A 460 -7.84 27.06 9.73
CA ASN A 460 -8.73 27.66 10.74
C ASN A 460 -9.35 26.66 11.73
N LEU A 461 -9.06 25.37 11.56
CA LEU A 461 -9.39 24.31 12.50
C LEU A 461 -8.08 23.63 12.88
N PHE A 462 -7.91 23.18 14.13
CA PHE A 462 -6.67 22.54 14.60
C PHE A 462 -6.98 21.42 15.59
N ARG A 463 -6.49 20.21 15.31
CA ARG A 463 -6.63 19.06 16.18
C ARG A 463 -5.42 18.90 17.07
N ILE A 464 -5.62 18.97 18.38
CA ILE A 464 -4.59 18.86 19.42
C ILE A 464 -4.69 17.45 20.01
N ALA A 465 -3.79 16.57 19.60
CA ALA A 465 -3.72 15.20 20.12
C ALA A 465 -3.06 15.20 21.50
N MET A 466 -3.69 14.54 22.47
CA MET A 466 -3.23 14.47 23.85
C MET A 466 -3.30 13.05 24.38
N ALA A 467 -2.21 12.56 24.96
CA ALA A 467 -2.28 11.30 25.71
C ALA A 467 -3.10 11.49 26.99
N TRP A 468 -4.01 10.55 27.28
CA TRP A 468 -4.76 10.50 28.54
C TRP A 468 -3.80 10.55 29.73
N GLN A 469 -2.70 9.79 29.71
CA GLN A 469 -1.72 9.77 30.79
C GLN A 469 -0.92 11.07 30.97
N HIS A 470 -0.93 11.97 29.97
CA HIS A 470 -0.38 13.32 30.11
C HIS A 470 -1.42 14.32 30.59
N VAL A 471 -2.68 14.13 30.23
CA VAL A 471 -3.81 14.95 30.68
C VAL A 471 -4.16 14.66 32.13
N GLN A 472 -4.14 13.39 32.54
CA GLN A 472 -4.51 12.90 33.86
C GLN A 472 -3.53 11.78 34.22
N THR A 473 -2.68 11.95 35.24
CA THR A 473 -1.60 10.98 35.55
C THR A 473 -2.08 9.70 36.24
N SER A 474 -3.31 9.71 36.76
CA SER A 474 -3.97 8.56 37.39
C SER A 474 -5.47 8.59 37.06
N LEU A 475 -6.06 7.43 36.76
CA LEU A 475 -7.50 7.31 36.51
C LEU A 475 -8.31 7.95 37.65
N GLY A 476 -9.26 8.84 37.31
CA GLY A 476 -10.08 9.56 38.30
C GLY A 476 -9.37 10.69 39.06
N GLY A 477 -8.08 10.93 38.79
CA GLY A 477 -7.28 11.96 39.45
C GLY A 477 -7.52 13.38 38.91
N SER A 478 -6.81 14.37 39.44
CA SER A 478 -6.81 15.72 38.87
C SER A 478 -6.15 15.76 37.49
N LEU A 479 -6.46 16.79 36.70
CA LEU A 479 -5.72 17.08 35.49
C LEU A 479 -4.27 17.46 35.84
N ASN A 480 -3.33 17.17 34.94
CA ASN A 480 -1.94 17.61 35.06
C ASN A 480 -1.85 19.08 34.64
N GLU A 481 -1.81 19.99 35.61
CA GLU A 481 -1.85 21.42 35.35
C GLU A 481 -0.70 21.92 34.46
N THR A 482 0.51 21.38 34.59
CA THR A 482 1.64 21.79 33.74
C THR A 482 1.36 21.53 32.26
N ASN A 483 0.85 20.35 31.93
CA ASN A 483 0.52 20.01 30.54
C ASN A 483 -0.71 20.78 30.06
N MET A 484 -1.72 20.91 30.93
CA MET A 484 -2.96 21.60 30.58
C MET A 484 -2.77 23.10 30.39
N GLU A 485 -1.88 23.77 31.13
CA GLU A 485 -1.54 25.18 30.90
C GLU A 485 -0.98 25.42 29.49
N ALA A 486 -0.24 24.45 28.95
CA ALA A 486 0.30 24.55 27.60
C ALA A 486 -0.79 24.30 26.54
N VAL A 487 -1.71 23.36 26.79
CA VAL A 487 -2.92 23.17 25.97
C VAL A 487 -3.78 24.44 25.99
N ASP A 488 -3.98 25.05 27.16
CA ASP A 488 -4.79 26.28 27.31
C ASP A 488 -4.23 27.42 26.45
N LYS A 489 -2.89 27.60 26.44
CA LYS A 489 -2.23 28.61 25.62
C LYS A 489 -2.48 28.38 24.14
N LEU A 490 -2.38 27.15 23.68
CA LEU A 490 -2.59 26.78 22.27
C LEU A 490 -4.07 26.94 21.87
N VAL A 491 -5.00 26.42 22.67
CA VAL A 491 -6.45 26.57 22.47
C VAL A 491 -6.83 28.05 22.45
N LYS A 492 -6.30 28.85 23.38
CA LYS A 492 -6.56 30.30 23.41
C LYS A 492 -6.06 30.98 22.15
N ALA A 493 -4.83 30.70 21.70
CA ALA A 493 -4.29 31.27 20.48
C ALA A 493 -5.16 30.93 19.25
N ILE A 494 -5.50 29.65 19.06
CA ILE A 494 -6.37 29.18 17.96
C ILE A 494 -7.72 29.90 17.98
N THR A 495 -8.35 29.97 19.15
CA THR A 495 -9.73 30.45 19.26
C THR A 495 -9.84 31.98 19.25
N ASP A 496 -8.83 32.71 19.76
CA ASP A 496 -8.73 34.17 19.66
C ASP A 496 -8.61 34.63 18.21
N ASP A 497 -7.88 33.89 17.38
CA ASP A 497 -7.72 34.17 15.95
C ASP A 497 -8.96 33.79 15.10
N GLY A 498 -10.05 33.34 15.74
CA GLY A 498 -11.28 32.97 15.03
C GLY A 498 -11.44 31.48 14.77
N GLY A 499 -10.38 30.68 14.91
CA GLY A 499 -10.37 29.26 14.61
C GLY A 499 -11.06 28.36 15.64
N GLN A 500 -11.12 27.07 15.36
CA GLN A 500 -11.64 26.03 16.24
C GLN A 500 -10.55 25.04 16.66
N ALA A 501 -10.60 24.57 17.90
CA ALA A 501 -9.64 23.61 18.45
C ALA A 501 -10.34 22.29 18.80
N ILE A 502 -9.91 21.19 18.20
CA ILE A 502 -10.34 19.83 18.57
C ILE A 502 -9.39 19.31 19.65
N LEU A 503 -9.94 18.91 20.79
CA LEU A 503 -9.21 18.19 21.83
C LEU A 503 -9.40 16.69 21.61
N ASP A 504 -8.32 16.00 21.26
CA ASP A 504 -8.32 14.58 20.94
C ASP A 504 -7.61 13.77 22.02
N ILE A 505 -8.32 12.81 22.63
CA ILE A 505 -7.71 11.84 23.53
C ILE A 505 -7.11 10.70 22.70
N HIS A 506 -5.79 10.73 22.54
CA HIS A 506 -5.08 9.96 21.52
C HIS A 506 -4.69 8.54 21.98
N ASN A 507 -5.66 7.77 22.49
CA ASN A 507 -5.38 6.59 23.31
C ASN A 507 -5.92 5.25 22.80
N TYR A 508 -6.50 5.19 21.59
CA TYR A 508 -6.93 3.92 20.99
C TYR A 508 -7.93 3.13 21.86
N ALA A 509 -8.78 3.87 22.60
CA ALA A 509 -9.72 3.36 23.61
C ALA A 509 -9.08 2.55 24.76
N ARG A 510 -7.81 2.84 25.09
CA ARG A 510 -7.03 2.11 26.07
C ARG A 510 -6.30 3.02 27.05
N TRP A 511 -6.06 2.48 28.25
CA TRP A 511 -5.12 3.02 29.22
C TRP A 511 -4.12 1.92 29.58
N TYR A 512 -2.86 2.08 29.15
CA TYR A 512 -1.81 1.06 29.35
C TYR A 512 -2.25 -0.35 28.92
N CYS A 513 -2.69 -0.47 27.66
CA CYS A 513 -3.29 -1.67 27.05
C CYS A 513 -4.67 -2.11 27.56
N ALA A 514 -5.14 -1.63 28.72
CA ALA A 514 -6.46 -1.99 29.22
C ALA A 514 -7.55 -1.24 28.45
N VAL A 515 -8.47 -1.98 27.83
CA VAL A 515 -9.58 -1.46 27.04
C VAL A 515 -10.68 -0.98 27.98
N ILE A 516 -11.17 0.24 27.75
CA ILE A 516 -12.20 0.86 28.58
C ILE A 516 -13.46 -0.02 28.58
N ASP A 517 -13.89 -0.42 29.78
CA ASP A 517 -15.12 -1.20 30.04
C ASP A 517 -15.21 -2.55 29.31
N GLN A 518 -14.06 -3.10 28.90
CA GLN A 518 -13.94 -4.39 28.22
C GLN A 518 -12.74 -5.17 28.79
N SER A 519 -12.89 -5.66 30.01
CA SER A 519 -11.83 -6.41 30.70
C SER A 519 -11.43 -7.67 29.92
N GLU A 520 -12.36 -8.29 29.20
CA GLU A 520 -12.09 -9.44 28.32
C GLU A 520 -11.19 -9.10 27.12
N ALA A 521 -11.18 -7.84 26.67
CA ALA A 521 -10.31 -7.36 25.60
C ALA A 521 -8.96 -6.85 26.11
N SER A 522 -8.75 -6.82 27.43
CA SER A 522 -7.56 -6.25 28.11
C SER A 522 -6.48 -7.29 28.38
N PHE A 523 -6.38 -8.35 27.57
CA PHE A 523 -5.51 -9.51 27.81
C PHE A 523 -4.00 -9.18 27.89
N LEU A 524 -3.56 -8.08 27.27
CA LEU A 524 -2.16 -7.62 27.37
C LEU A 524 -1.83 -6.95 28.70
N ASN A 525 -2.85 -6.49 29.44
CA ASN A 525 -2.68 -5.94 30.79
C ASN A 525 -3.96 -6.16 31.64
N PRO A 526 -4.22 -7.40 32.06
CA PRO A 526 -5.45 -7.76 32.77
C PRO A 526 -5.49 -7.22 34.21
N ASN A 527 -4.39 -6.65 34.71
CA ASN A 527 -4.26 -6.16 36.08
C ASN A 527 -4.77 -4.73 36.27
N ILE A 528 -5.10 -4.03 35.18
CA ILE A 528 -5.66 -2.69 35.21
C ILE A 528 -7.11 -2.77 34.73
N THR A 529 -8.03 -2.30 35.57
CA THR A 529 -9.44 -2.15 35.20
C THR A 529 -9.73 -0.68 34.89
N VAL A 530 -10.20 -0.43 33.69
CA VAL A 530 -10.63 0.90 33.24
C VAL A 530 -12.13 0.84 32.99
N THR A 531 -12.91 1.70 33.63
CA THR A 531 -14.38 1.68 33.57
C THR A 531 -14.91 2.88 32.78
N ASN A 532 -16.18 2.84 32.42
CA ASN A 532 -16.88 4.01 31.88
C ASN A 532 -16.80 5.22 32.81
N ASP A 533 -16.83 5.03 34.13
CA ASP A 533 -16.74 6.12 35.11
C ASP A 533 -15.37 6.83 35.06
N HIS A 534 -14.27 6.10 34.86
CA HIS A 534 -12.95 6.73 34.68
C HIS A 534 -12.91 7.61 33.43
N PHE A 535 -13.52 7.15 32.33
CA PHE A 535 -13.57 7.90 31.08
C PHE A 535 -14.52 9.10 31.16
N ALA A 536 -15.66 8.94 31.85
CA ALA A 536 -16.60 10.02 32.15
C ALA A 536 -15.99 11.09 33.06
N ASP A 537 -15.18 10.71 34.07
CA ASP A 537 -14.45 11.63 34.93
C ASP A 537 -13.46 12.49 34.13
N LEU A 538 -12.65 11.87 33.26
CA LEU A 538 -11.75 12.59 32.36
C LEU A 538 -12.50 13.67 31.57
N TRP A 539 -13.59 13.27 30.89
CA TRP A 539 -14.36 14.18 30.06
C TRP A 539 -15.09 15.25 30.85
N THR A 540 -15.56 14.94 32.06
CA THR A 540 -16.15 15.94 32.97
C THR A 540 -15.13 17.03 33.29
N ARG A 541 -13.89 16.65 33.65
CA ARG A 541 -12.83 17.60 34.02
C ARG A 541 -12.37 18.46 32.86
N LEU A 542 -12.17 17.86 31.68
CA LEU A 542 -11.84 18.61 30.46
C LEU A 542 -12.97 19.56 30.09
N THR A 543 -14.22 19.12 30.23
CA THR A 543 -15.38 19.96 29.96
C THR A 543 -15.45 21.14 30.92
N GLU A 544 -15.26 20.93 32.22
CA GLU A 544 -15.22 22.01 33.21
C GLU A 544 -14.17 23.07 32.88
N ARG A 545 -13.00 22.65 32.38
CA ARG A 545 -11.93 23.57 31.97
C ARG A 545 -12.29 24.39 30.73
N PHE A 546 -12.91 23.78 29.72
CA PHE A 546 -13.12 24.41 28.40
C PHE A 546 -14.56 24.85 28.09
N LYS A 547 -15.53 24.63 28.99
CA LYS A 547 -16.97 24.90 28.74
C LYS A 547 -17.29 26.34 28.32
N SER A 548 -16.49 27.31 28.76
CA SER A 548 -16.68 28.73 28.43
C SER A 548 -16.23 29.09 27.00
N ASN A 549 -15.47 28.22 26.33
CA ASN A 549 -14.99 28.44 24.97
C ASN A 549 -15.82 27.64 23.97
N PRO A 550 -16.73 28.28 23.21
CA PRO A 550 -17.61 27.59 22.26
C PRO A 550 -16.88 27.11 20.98
N LYS A 551 -15.62 27.53 20.78
CA LYS A 551 -14.80 27.11 19.63
C LYS A 551 -14.00 25.84 19.90
N VAL A 552 -14.15 25.25 21.10
CA VAL A 552 -13.55 23.95 21.44
C VAL A 552 -14.50 22.82 21.04
N ILE A 553 -13.95 21.82 20.36
CA ILE A 553 -14.61 20.58 19.95
C ILE A 553 -13.97 19.43 20.73
N PHE A 554 -14.78 18.50 21.23
CA PHE A 554 -14.31 17.35 21.98
C PHE A 554 -14.32 16.09 21.12
N GLN A 555 -13.15 15.54 20.78
CA GLN A 555 -13.03 14.23 20.14
C GLN A 555 -12.78 13.18 21.21
N LEU A 556 -13.79 12.31 21.41
CA LEU A 556 -13.83 11.44 22.58
C LEU A 556 -12.61 10.52 22.67
N MET A 557 -12.16 9.96 21.55
CA MET A 557 -11.07 9.00 21.53
C MET A 557 -10.53 8.80 20.11
N ASN A 558 -9.23 8.92 19.93
CA ASN A 558 -8.56 8.52 18.70
C ASN A 558 -8.67 7.01 18.44
N GLU A 559 -9.03 6.64 17.21
CA GLU A 559 -8.87 5.31 16.62
C GLU A 559 -9.12 4.11 17.55
N PRO A 560 -10.32 3.94 18.14
CA PRO A 560 -10.67 2.68 18.79
C PRO A 560 -10.46 1.48 17.84
N HIS A 561 -9.89 0.38 18.35
CA HIS A 561 -9.68 -0.85 17.58
C HIS A 561 -9.67 -2.08 18.49
N ASP A 562 -9.84 -3.27 17.90
CA ASP A 562 -9.69 -4.55 18.59
C ASP A 562 -10.59 -4.68 19.84
N LEU A 563 -11.85 -4.28 19.71
CA LEU A 563 -12.83 -4.21 20.79
C LEU A 563 -14.26 -4.43 20.27
N ASP A 564 -15.21 -4.68 21.17
CA ASP A 564 -16.65 -4.74 20.89
C ASP A 564 -17.22 -3.33 20.70
N ILE A 565 -17.70 -3.05 19.49
CA ILE A 565 -18.24 -1.73 19.12
C ILE A 565 -19.52 -1.38 19.89
N THR A 566 -20.33 -2.37 20.27
CA THR A 566 -21.59 -2.13 21.00
C THR A 566 -21.29 -1.64 22.41
N LYS A 567 -20.33 -2.29 23.09
CA LYS A 567 -19.82 -1.82 24.38
C LYS A 567 -19.16 -0.45 24.27
N ARG A 568 -18.39 -0.21 23.21
CA ARG A 568 -17.82 1.12 22.93
C ARG A 568 -18.88 2.19 22.74
N GLY A 569 -20.01 1.86 22.11
CA GLY A 569 -21.18 2.72 22.00
C GLY A 569 -21.72 3.13 23.37
N ALA A 570 -21.83 2.19 24.31
CA ALA A 570 -22.21 2.50 25.70
C ALA A 570 -21.17 3.40 26.41
N THR A 571 -19.87 3.16 26.23
CA THR A 571 -18.80 4.03 26.75
C THR A 571 -18.89 5.45 26.17
N ASN A 572 -19.15 5.58 24.86
CA ASN A 572 -19.37 6.88 24.21
C ASN A 572 -20.59 7.59 24.80
N GLN A 573 -21.69 6.87 24.99
CA GLN A 573 -22.91 7.39 25.58
C GLN A 573 -22.68 7.92 27.01
N ALA A 574 -21.93 7.18 27.84
CA ALA A 574 -21.57 7.61 29.19
C ALA A 574 -20.76 8.92 29.19
N ALA A 575 -19.74 9.03 28.32
CA ALA A 575 -18.95 10.25 28.19
C ALA A 575 -19.78 11.44 27.69
N ILE A 576 -20.65 11.25 26.69
CA ILE A 576 -21.54 12.31 26.18
C ILE A 576 -22.45 12.83 27.29
N LEU A 577 -23.08 11.94 28.06
CA LEU A 577 -23.95 12.37 29.16
C LEU A 577 -23.16 13.11 30.25
N ALA A 578 -21.94 12.67 30.56
CA ALA A 578 -21.07 13.36 31.50
C ALA A 578 -20.71 14.78 31.03
N ILE A 579 -20.37 14.95 29.74
CA ILE A 579 -20.15 16.26 29.12
C ILE A 579 -21.42 17.12 29.19
N ARG A 580 -22.59 16.55 28.87
CA ARG A 580 -23.87 17.26 28.87
C ARG A 580 -24.36 17.66 30.26
N ASN A 581 -23.95 16.96 31.31
CA ASN A 581 -24.18 17.41 32.68
C ASN A 581 -23.45 18.71 33.03
N VAL A 582 -22.39 19.06 32.27
CA VAL A 582 -21.62 20.29 32.47
C VAL A 582 -21.98 21.37 31.43
N THR A 583 -22.20 20.99 30.17
CA THR A 583 -22.46 21.95 29.07
C THR A 583 -23.31 21.39 27.93
N GLN A 584 -24.19 22.24 27.38
CA GLN A 584 -25.02 21.93 26.21
C GLN A 584 -24.42 22.46 24.89
N ASN A 585 -23.31 23.21 24.93
CA ASN A 585 -22.86 23.99 23.77
C ASN A 585 -21.80 23.27 22.92
N GLN A 586 -20.90 22.50 23.54
CA GLN A 586 -19.73 21.95 22.85
C GLN A 586 -20.13 20.91 21.80
N LYS A 587 -19.43 20.92 20.66
CA LYS A 587 -19.50 19.85 19.66
C LYS A 587 -18.72 18.64 20.15
N ILE A 588 -19.27 17.45 19.93
CA ILE A 588 -18.64 16.18 20.32
C ILE A 588 -18.42 15.31 19.08
N LEU A 589 -17.20 14.83 18.88
CA LEU A 589 -16.81 13.91 17.82
C LEU A 589 -16.75 12.49 18.37
N VAL A 590 -17.46 11.57 17.72
CA VAL A 590 -17.58 10.16 18.13
C VAL A 590 -16.94 9.26 17.07
N SER A 591 -15.85 8.60 17.46
CA SER A 591 -15.07 7.72 16.61
C SER A 591 -15.56 6.27 16.70
N GLY A 592 -15.51 5.58 15.55
CA GLY A 592 -15.84 4.16 15.40
C GLY A 592 -14.70 3.22 15.79
N THR A 593 -14.84 1.94 15.44
CA THR A 593 -13.75 0.94 15.55
C THR A 593 -13.00 0.83 14.22
N GLN A 594 -12.07 -0.13 14.10
CA GLN A 594 -11.18 -0.30 12.95
C GLN A 594 -10.41 0.99 12.65
N PHE A 595 -9.86 1.62 13.70
CA PHE A 595 -9.12 2.88 13.58
C PHE A 595 -9.96 4.03 12.98
N ALA A 596 -11.24 4.07 13.33
CA ALA A 596 -12.21 5.03 12.78
C ALA A 596 -12.28 5.05 11.23
N ARG A 597 -11.84 3.96 10.56
CA ARG A 597 -11.68 3.91 9.10
C ARG A 597 -13.03 4.05 8.38
N LEU A 598 -13.13 5.04 7.49
CA LEU A 598 -14.38 5.40 6.84
C LEU A 598 -14.93 4.29 5.94
N VAL A 599 -14.08 3.68 5.11
CA VAL A 599 -14.53 2.68 4.14
C VAL A 599 -15.14 1.40 4.74
N ASP A 600 -14.87 1.08 6.00
CA ASP A 600 -15.51 -0.05 6.69
C ASP A 600 -16.49 0.37 7.78
N TRP A 601 -16.77 1.67 7.90
CA TRP A 601 -17.59 2.19 8.99
C TRP A 601 -18.98 1.55 9.02
N GLU A 602 -19.63 1.37 7.87
CA GLU A 602 -20.95 0.73 7.78
C GLU A 602 -20.92 -0.72 8.29
N ALA A 603 -19.85 -1.47 8.02
CA ALA A 603 -19.74 -2.86 8.42
C ALA A 603 -19.35 -3.04 9.90
N PHE A 604 -18.41 -2.23 10.39
CA PHE A 604 -17.79 -2.48 11.71
C PHE A 604 -18.15 -1.47 12.79
N SER A 605 -18.51 -0.24 12.41
CA SER A 605 -18.77 0.85 13.36
C SER A 605 -20.26 1.15 13.53
N GLN A 606 -21.01 1.19 12.42
CA GLN A 606 -22.44 1.48 12.41
C GLN A 606 -23.27 0.56 13.34
N PRO A 607 -22.98 -0.75 13.50
CA PRO A 607 -23.76 -1.59 14.41
C PRO A 607 -23.75 -1.16 15.87
N GLY A 608 -22.73 -0.44 16.35
CA GLY A 608 -22.64 0.00 17.75
C GLY A 608 -22.70 1.51 17.96
N ILE A 609 -22.41 2.32 16.94
CA ILE A 609 -22.45 3.80 17.06
C ILE A 609 -23.33 4.49 16.00
N GLY A 610 -23.97 3.74 15.10
CA GLY A 610 -24.76 4.29 14.00
C GLY A 610 -25.97 5.15 14.43
N PRO A 611 -26.66 5.76 13.46
CA PRO A 611 -27.75 6.70 13.73
C PRO A 611 -28.84 6.12 14.63
N GLY A 612 -29.14 6.80 15.74
CA GLY A 612 -30.13 6.39 16.73
C GLY A 612 -29.59 5.54 17.88
N LEU A 613 -28.33 5.07 17.81
CA LEU A 613 -27.69 4.34 18.91
C LEU A 613 -27.01 5.28 19.92
N ILE A 614 -26.43 6.37 19.44
CA ILE A 614 -25.89 7.45 20.27
C ILE A 614 -26.93 8.56 20.42
N GLN A 615 -27.19 8.95 21.66
CA GLN A 615 -28.17 9.98 22.02
C GLN A 615 -27.45 11.15 22.70
N ASP A 616 -27.40 12.29 22.01
CA ASP A 616 -26.92 13.54 22.58
C ASP A 616 -28.12 14.44 22.91
N PRO A 617 -28.38 14.76 24.21
CA PRO A 617 -29.41 15.71 24.61
C PRO A 617 -29.34 17.07 23.89
N ALA A 618 -28.15 17.53 23.51
CA ALA A 618 -27.97 18.79 22.79
C ALA A 618 -28.04 18.67 21.26
N ASN A 619 -28.12 17.43 20.74
CA ASN A 619 -28.06 17.11 19.32
C ASN A 619 -26.90 17.81 18.58
N ASN A 620 -25.72 17.83 19.18
CA ASN A 620 -24.52 18.52 18.68
C ASN A 620 -23.31 17.56 18.61
N THR A 621 -23.58 16.32 18.20
CA THR A 621 -22.59 15.26 17.95
C THR A 621 -22.30 15.13 16.46
N LEU A 622 -21.03 14.91 16.14
CA LEU A 622 -20.50 14.63 14.81
C LEU A 622 -19.89 13.23 14.81
N TYR A 623 -19.97 12.54 13.67
CA TYR A 623 -19.21 11.31 13.45
C TYR A 623 -17.78 11.62 13.04
N ASP A 624 -16.84 10.98 13.70
CA ASP A 624 -15.43 11.10 13.40
C ASP A 624 -14.97 9.95 12.49
N PHE A 625 -14.25 10.30 11.43
CA PHE A 625 -13.77 9.39 10.41
C PHE A 625 -12.30 9.63 10.08
N HIS A 626 -11.56 8.55 9.91
CA HIS A 626 -10.20 8.57 9.43
C HIS A 626 -10.12 7.85 8.08
N GLN A 627 -9.24 8.30 7.19
CA GLN A 627 -8.99 7.60 5.93
C GLN A 627 -7.58 7.86 5.39
N TYR A 628 -6.80 6.79 5.32
CA TYR A 628 -5.57 6.75 4.53
C TYR A 628 -5.78 5.93 3.25
N PHE A 629 -4.91 6.10 2.27
CA PHE A 629 -5.15 5.62 0.91
C PHE A 629 -4.23 4.46 0.47
N ASP A 630 -3.55 3.79 1.40
CA ASP A 630 -2.81 2.56 1.11
C ASP A 630 -3.54 1.30 1.64
N ASP A 631 -2.96 0.12 1.38
CA ASP A 631 -3.48 -1.20 1.77
C ASP A 631 -3.40 -1.50 3.27
N ILE A 632 -2.71 -0.67 4.07
CA ILE A 632 -2.48 -0.89 5.51
C ILE A 632 -2.79 0.35 6.36
N ALA A 633 -3.69 1.23 5.89
CA ALA A 633 -4.17 2.41 6.60
C ALA A 633 -3.07 3.43 7.00
N GLY A 634 -2.20 3.79 6.05
CA GLY A 634 -1.28 4.92 6.11
C GLY A 634 0.19 4.54 6.31
N ALA A 635 0.51 3.28 6.63
CA ALA A 635 1.85 2.89 7.03
C ALA A 635 2.90 2.76 5.89
N TYR A 636 2.51 2.96 4.63
CA TYR A 636 3.45 3.11 3.51
C TYR A 636 3.56 4.54 2.97
N GLY A 637 2.62 5.42 3.32
CA GLY A 637 2.52 6.75 2.72
C GLY A 637 2.28 6.70 1.20
N LEU A 638 1.80 5.57 0.66
CA LEU A 638 1.34 5.51 -0.73
C LEU A 638 -0.15 5.83 -0.78
N CYS A 639 -0.64 6.16 -1.97
CA CYS A 639 -2.05 6.40 -2.19
C CYS A 639 -2.52 5.67 -3.43
N GLU A 640 -3.57 4.90 -3.27
CA GLU A 640 -4.35 4.31 -4.34
C GLU A 640 -5.28 5.37 -4.95
N PRO A 641 -5.73 5.17 -6.20
CA PRO A 641 -6.65 6.10 -6.85
C PRO A 641 -7.97 6.27 -6.09
N TRP A 642 -8.48 7.51 -6.05
CA TRP A 642 -9.75 7.87 -5.40
C TRP A 642 -10.94 6.99 -5.79
N SER A 643 -10.95 6.46 -7.02
CA SER A 643 -12.00 5.56 -7.52
C SER A 643 -12.21 4.32 -6.65
N GLY A 644 -11.20 3.87 -5.90
CA GLY A 644 -11.32 2.77 -4.94
C GLY A 644 -12.10 3.12 -3.68
N PHE A 645 -12.17 4.40 -3.31
CA PHE A 645 -12.71 4.88 -2.03
C PHE A 645 -14.07 5.56 -2.17
N VAL A 646 -14.34 6.19 -3.33
CA VAL A 646 -15.51 7.04 -3.55
C VAL A 646 -16.84 6.41 -3.13
N LYS A 647 -17.03 5.09 -3.39
CA LYS A 647 -18.28 4.39 -3.02
C LYS A 647 -18.51 4.33 -1.51
N GLY A 648 -17.46 4.16 -0.72
CA GLY A 648 -17.55 4.17 0.74
C GLY A 648 -17.93 5.55 1.26
N PHE A 649 -17.32 6.59 0.71
CA PHE A 649 -17.66 7.98 1.02
C PHE A 649 -19.10 8.32 0.65
N GLU A 650 -19.58 7.93 -0.54
CA GLU A 650 -20.96 8.11 -0.96
C GLU A 650 -21.96 7.39 -0.04
N ALA A 651 -21.63 6.17 0.38
CA ALA A 651 -22.47 5.40 1.29
C ALA A 651 -22.62 6.09 2.65
N VAL A 652 -21.51 6.48 3.29
CA VAL A 652 -21.52 7.21 4.57
C VAL A 652 -22.22 8.56 4.43
N THR A 653 -21.92 9.32 3.38
CA THR A 653 -22.55 10.62 3.10
C THR A 653 -24.08 10.49 2.99
N ARG A 654 -24.56 9.45 2.29
CA ARG A 654 -26.01 9.17 2.17
C ARG A 654 -26.63 8.84 3.53
N ILE A 655 -25.96 8.07 4.38
CA ILE A 655 -26.44 7.74 5.73
C ILE A 655 -26.56 9.00 6.58
N LEU A 656 -25.51 9.83 6.63
CA LEU A 656 -25.49 11.09 7.36
C LEU A 656 -26.62 12.01 6.91
N ARG A 657 -26.73 12.22 5.58
CA ARG A 657 -27.74 13.10 4.99
C ARG A 657 -29.16 12.65 5.28
N HIS A 658 -29.44 11.36 5.10
CA HIS A 658 -30.77 10.80 5.33
C HIS A 658 -31.23 10.94 6.77
N LYS A 659 -30.29 10.96 7.72
CA LYS A 659 -30.57 11.07 9.15
C LYS A 659 -30.40 12.48 9.72
N GLY A 660 -30.07 13.47 8.88
CA GLY A 660 -29.82 14.84 9.33
C GLY A 660 -28.61 14.96 10.26
N LEU A 661 -27.62 14.10 10.07
CA LEU A 661 -26.40 14.02 10.86
C LEU A 661 -25.23 14.61 10.07
N GLN A 662 -24.15 14.93 10.79
CA GLN A 662 -22.92 15.43 10.19
C GLN A 662 -21.71 14.59 10.61
N GLY A 663 -20.67 14.62 9.79
CA GLY A 663 -19.40 13.95 10.02
C GLY A 663 -18.21 14.87 9.76
N MET A 664 -17.04 14.47 10.23
CA MET A 664 -15.77 15.15 10.01
C MET A 664 -14.70 14.10 9.70
N VAL A 665 -13.80 14.40 8.76
CA VAL A 665 -12.62 13.55 8.51
C VAL A 665 -11.44 14.10 9.31
N THR A 666 -11.17 13.57 10.51
CA THR A 666 -10.12 14.13 11.40
C THR A 666 -8.73 13.53 11.22
N GLU A 667 -8.60 12.54 10.32
CA GLU A 667 -7.30 12.12 9.81
C GLU A 667 -7.40 11.64 8.37
N PHE A 668 -6.50 12.17 7.55
CA PHE A 668 -6.13 11.60 6.27
C PHE A 668 -4.73 12.10 5.91
N GLY A 669 -4.01 11.35 5.09
CA GLY A 669 -2.65 11.73 4.70
C GLY A 669 -2.12 10.84 3.60
N GLY A 670 -0.96 11.24 3.07
CA GLY A 670 -0.26 10.55 2.00
C GLY A 670 1.17 11.03 1.91
N GLY A 671 2.03 10.22 1.32
CA GLY A 671 3.42 10.55 1.04
C GLY A 671 3.57 11.57 -0.09
N PRO A 672 4.79 12.01 -0.39
CA PRO A 672 5.07 13.12 -1.29
C PRO A 672 5.02 12.71 -2.77
N PHE A 673 3.95 12.01 -3.17
CA PHE A 673 3.78 11.44 -4.50
C PHE A 673 2.64 12.13 -5.25
N PRO A 674 2.75 12.33 -6.58
CA PRO A 674 1.67 12.92 -7.38
C PRO A 674 0.32 12.23 -7.20
N GLN A 675 0.30 10.89 -7.17
CA GLN A 675 -0.93 10.12 -6.94
C GLN A 675 -1.57 10.44 -5.58
N CYS A 676 -0.78 10.68 -4.53
CA CYS A 676 -1.30 11.11 -3.24
C CYS A 676 -1.89 12.52 -3.30
N ALA A 677 -1.24 13.45 -3.99
CA ALA A 677 -1.79 14.78 -4.21
C ALA A 677 -3.12 14.72 -4.98
N ASP A 678 -3.24 13.88 -6.01
CA ASP A 678 -4.46 13.71 -6.79
C ASP A 678 -5.59 13.08 -5.97
N THR A 679 -5.30 12.03 -5.20
CA THR A 679 -6.28 11.39 -4.31
C THR A 679 -6.73 12.34 -3.21
N ILE A 680 -5.81 13.09 -2.58
CA ILE A 680 -6.12 14.11 -1.58
C ILE A 680 -6.97 15.24 -2.16
N GLN A 681 -6.62 15.74 -3.35
CA GLN A 681 -7.44 16.73 -4.03
C GLN A 681 -8.86 16.21 -4.30
N SER A 682 -9.00 14.92 -4.62
CA SER A 682 -10.28 14.30 -4.94
C SER A 682 -11.19 14.12 -3.71
N ILE A 683 -10.65 13.66 -2.57
CA ILE A 683 -11.40 13.59 -1.32
C ILE A 683 -11.83 15.00 -0.86
N LEU A 684 -10.93 15.99 -0.89
CA LEU A 684 -11.27 17.35 -0.45
C LEU A 684 -12.36 17.97 -1.33
N ALA A 685 -12.28 17.79 -2.65
CA ALA A 685 -13.34 18.21 -3.56
C ALA A 685 -14.66 17.46 -3.32
N PHE A 686 -14.60 16.19 -2.90
CA PHE A 686 -15.79 15.43 -2.52
C PHE A 686 -16.43 15.98 -1.23
N LEU A 687 -15.63 16.28 -0.21
CA LEU A 687 -16.11 16.85 1.06
C LEU A 687 -16.73 18.24 0.82
N ASP A 688 -16.09 19.11 0.03
CA ASP A 688 -16.65 20.41 -0.37
C ASP A 688 -18.00 20.29 -1.05
N ARG A 689 -18.15 19.39 -2.03
CA ARG A 689 -19.44 19.17 -2.72
C ARG A 689 -20.53 18.63 -1.81
N ASN A 690 -20.18 18.09 -0.66
CA ASN A 690 -21.09 17.49 0.31
C ASN A 690 -20.99 18.21 1.68
N SER A 691 -20.70 19.52 1.66
CA SER A 691 -20.51 20.35 2.87
C SER A 691 -21.78 20.51 3.72
N ASP A 692 -22.93 20.03 3.26
CA ASP A 692 -24.16 19.95 4.05
C ASP A 692 -24.04 18.94 5.19
N VAL A 693 -23.29 17.84 4.97
CA VAL A 693 -23.07 16.78 5.97
C VAL A 693 -21.62 16.66 6.43
N TRP A 694 -20.65 17.11 5.64
CA TRP A 694 -19.25 17.13 6.04
C TRP A 694 -18.87 18.48 6.65
N TYR A 695 -18.64 18.50 7.97
CA TYR A 695 -18.38 19.71 8.71
C TYR A 695 -17.00 20.30 8.43
N GLY A 696 -16.00 19.44 8.21
CA GLY A 696 -14.63 19.84 7.95
C GLY A 696 -13.69 18.64 7.86
N TRP A 697 -12.39 18.93 7.79
CA TRP A 697 -11.36 17.92 7.71
C TRP A 697 -10.05 18.39 8.36
N THR A 698 -9.25 17.43 8.85
CA THR A 698 -7.92 17.70 9.41
C THR A 698 -6.87 16.72 8.86
N ALA A 699 -5.81 17.25 8.25
CA ALA A 699 -4.77 16.46 7.61
C ALA A 699 -3.72 15.98 8.64
N TRP A 700 -3.30 14.72 8.50
CA TRP A 700 -2.25 14.12 9.33
C TRP A 700 -0.87 14.25 8.66
N GLY A 701 0.20 14.64 9.34
CA GLY A 701 0.33 15.19 10.70
C GLY A 701 1.52 16.14 10.68
N SER A 702 1.34 17.35 11.22
CA SER A 702 2.43 18.31 11.34
C SER A 702 3.28 17.91 12.54
N PHE A 703 4.43 17.31 12.28
CA PHE A 703 5.45 17.13 13.31
C PHE A 703 6.46 18.28 13.27
N ASN A 704 7.24 18.43 14.35
CA ASN A 704 8.30 19.44 14.46
C ASN A 704 9.30 19.39 13.30
N GLU A 705 10.11 20.45 13.21
CA GLU A 705 11.27 20.54 12.32
C GLU A 705 12.08 19.23 12.31
N GLY A 706 12.11 18.58 11.15
CA GLY A 706 12.93 17.39 10.88
C GLY A 706 12.21 16.03 10.87
N SER A 707 10.94 15.95 11.27
CA SER A 707 10.13 14.72 11.15
C SER A 707 9.15 14.80 9.98
N ASP A 708 9.71 14.71 8.77
CA ASP A 708 8.99 14.68 7.49
C ASP A 708 8.31 13.31 7.29
N LEU A 709 7.20 13.06 7.99
CA LEU A 709 6.42 11.81 7.79
C LEU A 709 5.25 11.99 6.82
N TYR A 710 4.53 13.12 6.86
CA TYR A 710 3.35 13.35 6.00
C TYR A 710 3.07 14.80 5.56
N LEU A 711 3.55 15.83 6.28
CA LEU A 711 3.32 17.24 5.95
C LEU A 711 4.55 18.09 6.26
N SER A 712 4.83 19.10 5.43
CA SER A 712 5.94 20.04 5.68
C SER A 712 5.66 21.43 5.10
N LEU A 713 5.97 22.47 5.89
CA LEU A 713 5.92 23.87 5.46
C LEU A 713 7.20 24.32 4.72
N ASP A 714 8.30 23.58 4.86
CA ASP A 714 9.54 23.88 4.15
C ASP A 714 9.35 23.63 2.65
N LYS A 715 9.53 24.69 1.85
CA LYS A 715 9.41 24.62 0.39
C LYS A 715 10.41 23.66 -0.27
N ASN A 716 11.51 23.34 0.42
CA ASN A 716 12.50 22.40 -0.06
C ASN A 716 12.18 20.94 0.31
N SER A 717 11.25 20.71 1.24
CA SER A 717 10.79 19.35 1.57
C SER A 717 9.91 18.78 0.46
N THR A 718 10.09 17.49 0.15
CA THR A 718 9.23 16.78 -0.80
C THR A 718 7.78 16.73 -0.31
N TYR A 719 7.55 16.70 1.01
CA TYR A 719 6.23 16.74 1.63
C TYR A 719 5.50 18.08 1.50
N ASN A 720 6.19 19.13 1.05
CA ASN A 720 5.53 20.39 0.69
C ASN A 720 4.53 20.24 -0.46
N LEU A 721 4.67 19.19 -1.30
CA LEU A 721 3.68 18.86 -2.32
C LEU A 721 2.29 18.67 -1.71
N ILE A 722 2.20 17.95 -0.59
CA ILE A 722 0.93 17.68 0.08
C ILE A 722 0.40 18.95 0.72
N THR A 723 1.24 19.70 1.44
CA THR A 723 0.89 21.02 1.99
C THR A 723 0.31 21.96 0.93
N ARG A 724 0.98 22.13 -0.21
CA ARG A 724 0.49 22.96 -1.32
C ARG A 724 -0.80 22.45 -1.95
N THR A 725 -1.07 21.15 -1.84
CA THR A 725 -2.34 20.57 -2.28
C THR A 725 -3.46 20.95 -1.32
N LEU A 726 -3.23 20.88 -0.01
CA LEU A 726 -4.17 21.30 1.03
C LEU A 726 -4.46 22.80 0.98
N GLU A 727 -3.44 23.65 0.76
CA GLU A 727 -3.57 25.11 0.65
C GLU A 727 -4.57 25.56 -0.43
N LYS A 728 -4.89 24.71 -1.42
CA LYS A 728 -5.90 25.03 -2.45
C LYS A 728 -7.34 24.97 -1.94
N PHE A 729 -7.55 24.33 -0.77
CA PHE A 729 -8.86 24.05 -0.18
C PHE A 729 -9.07 24.76 1.16
N VAL A 730 -8.11 25.59 1.60
CA VAL A 730 -8.33 26.42 2.78
C VAL A 730 -9.39 27.51 2.48
N PRO A 731 -10.26 27.85 3.45
CA PRO A 731 -11.17 28.98 3.33
C PRO A 731 -10.40 30.27 3.01
N LYS A 732 -10.91 31.04 2.04
CA LYS A 732 -10.32 32.31 1.62
C LYS A 732 -10.98 33.50 2.28
#